data_AF-A0A0M8MSC6-F1
#
_entry.id   AF-A0A0M8MSC6-F1
#
_cell.length_a   1.000
_cell.length_b   1.000
_cell.length_c   1.000
_cell.angle_alpha   90.00
_cell.angle_beta   90.00
_cell.angle_gamma   90.00
#
_symmetry.space_group_name_H-M   'P 1'
#
loop_
_entity.id
_entity.type
_entity.pdbx_description
1 polymer ?
#
loop_
_entity_poly.entity_id
_entity_poly.type
_entity_poly.pdbx_seq_one_letter_code
_entity_poly.pdbx_strand_id
1 'polypeptide(L)'
;MLNLADVAVEYIRGIATLPNPSEKMYQDQCVLFNNTLRALQPQPRLQAAQISSPNAFFWEAQRVLLAMSAEMDRSLLVNREGFQAIRSVLSGLPKNRTEIHSSLRHATSWPPYIQPADGMDEVAEPEDSWSRAVSAGALMQEAGFSKEDQDDAVDILNGMAADGTPTIQQRTAIARERSLSSWEASIRATRNAHEAWDRFRNPPQAGLQPGVPHYAAMFEKLVLQEADAHSRLLPGDKAINFPVRQESNLTEFEKARLRPPSIAQLFERMLEEKIRPAGNCLHVLLANASSVETARRYIDHSPESHQLKWNLYRENPDPGLLKKLDVGILAGYIQALTAHGSKRSGNKMMRAIRMARLRFGTSKSPAAQTVWGTILKNLSQHHVAMKISLGLQLKLLLHAMEQMGGRDGITLRAFVQFSKGIRKIVRREIDPLAELLTENEASASMDPLLRLYEKDPAAQATSPVSTEAPGKQTTLTSTREGPETQPPDMLFRSGAARMKELFNTLKAQECESQRFFDKHRVAALDRMAWRKDLFRSDHAHEYLLALAYVGEFEEMAAVLSGLIREWSQPDVVEALVEVDEPPPHADFFEALCAFRLLAEPMVDEGVVEGLRGQITESGVGWLWPDGAAIQTYLDIQEDDSTATFARVLEWVRKKRDEHRGLEAADLDGDFDL
;
A
#
# COMPACT_ATOMS: atom_id res chain seq x y z
N MET A 1 -10.57 -18.04 -3.08
CA MET A 1 -11.76 -17.81 -2.23
C MET A 1 -13.03 -18.13 -3.01
N LEU A 2 -13.29 -17.47 -4.14
CA LEU A 2 -14.45 -17.75 -4.99
C LEU A 2 -14.56 -19.23 -5.39
N ASN A 3 -13.51 -19.83 -5.99
CA ASN A 3 -13.51 -21.27 -6.28
C ASN A 3 -13.74 -22.17 -5.05
N LEU A 4 -13.32 -21.72 -3.85
CA LEU A 4 -13.56 -22.49 -2.62
C LEU A 4 -15.03 -22.43 -2.23
N ALA A 5 -15.70 -21.29 -2.44
CA ALA A 5 -17.14 -21.15 -2.23
C ALA A 5 -17.93 -22.02 -3.21
N ASP A 6 -17.56 -22.05 -4.50
CA ASP A 6 -18.21 -22.91 -5.50
C ASP A 6 -18.11 -24.40 -5.12
N VAL A 7 -16.90 -24.86 -4.80
CA VAL A 7 -16.67 -26.25 -4.35
C VAL A 7 -17.45 -26.55 -3.07
N ALA A 8 -17.53 -25.60 -2.14
CA ALA A 8 -18.32 -25.77 -0.92
C ALA A 8 -19.82 -25.83 -1.20
N VAL A 9 -20.34 -25.01 -2.13
CA VAL A 9 -21.74 -25.07 -2.58
C VAL A 9 -22.07 -26.44 -3.16
N GLU A 10 -21.26 -26.92 -4.09
CA GLU A 10 -21.45 -28.25 -4.71
C GLU A 10 -21.45 -29.35 -3.66
N TYR A 11 -20.51 -29.29 -2.70
CA TYR A 11 -20.41 -30.28 -1.64
C TYR A 11 -21.60 -30.24 -0.68
N ILE A 12 -22.04 -29.05 -0.23
CA ILE A 12 -23.19 -28.89 0.69
C ILE A 12 -24.48 -29.40 0.03
N ARG A 13 -24.68 -29.10 -1.26
CA ARG A 13 -25.81 -29.65 -2.03
C ARG A 13 -25.72 -31.17 -2.16
N GLY A 14 -24.50 -31.70 -2.38
CA GLY A 14 -24.24 -33.13 -2.45
C GLY A 14 -24.61 -33.90 -1.18
N ILE A 15 -24.47 -33.30 0.02
CA ILE A 15 -24.84 -33.94 1.29
C ILE A 15 -26.32 -34.33 1.30
N ALA A 16 -27.21 -33.57 0.65
CA ALA A 16 -28.64 -33.86 0.57
C ALA A 16 -28.96 -35.19 -0.16
N THR A 17 -28.00 -35.75 -0.89
CA THR A 17 -28.17 -36.99 -1.67
C THR A 17 -27.68 -38.25 -0.95
N LEU A 18 -27.10 -38.11 0.24
CA LEU A 18 -26.57 -39.23 1.03
C LEU A 18 -27.68 -40.05 1.70
N PRO A 19 -27.51 -41.38 1.88
CA PRO A 19 -28.51 -42.27 2.49
C PRO A 19 -28.50 -42.16 4.04
N ASN A 20 -28.67 -40.95 4.58
CA ASN A 20 -28.69 -40.66 6.02
C ASN A 20 -30.08 -40.16 6.48
N PRO A 21 -30.37 -40.11 7.79
CA PRO A 21 -31.59 -39.48 8.30
C PRO A 21 -31.63 -37.99 7.95
N SER A 22 -32.77 -37.49 7.46
CA SER A 22 -32.93 -36.12 6.94
C SER A 22 -32.49 -35.03 7.93
N GLU A 23 -32.77 -35.21 9.22
CA GLU A 23 -32.42 -34.21 10.24
C GLU A 23 -30.90 -34.16 10.51
N LYS A 24 -30.21 -35.29 10.47
CA LYS A 24 -28.75 -35.32 10.61
C LYS A 24 -28.06 -34.68 9.42
N MET A 25 -28.58 -34.91 8.21
CA MET A 25 -28.08 -34.29 7.00
C MET A 25 -28.23 -32.77 7.04
N TYR A 26 -29.39 -32.28 7.49
CA TYR A 26 -29.61 -30.86 7.66
C TYR A 26 -28.64 -30.23 8.67
N GLN A 27 -28.40 -30.90 9.80
CA GLN A 27 -27.42 -30.45 10.80
C GLN A 27 -26.00 -30.41 10.21
N ASP A 28 -25.59 -31.45 9.49
CA ASP A 28 -24.27 -31.52 8.84
C ASP A 28 -24.11 -30.40 7.79
N GLN A 29 -25.17 -30.11 7.01
CA GLN A 29 -25.21 -28.99 6.07
C GLN A 29 -25.05 -27.64 6.79
N CYS A 30 -25.80 -27.40 7.88
CA CYS A 30 -25.66 -26.17 8.66
C CYS A 30 -24.26 -26.02 9.28
N VAL A 31 -23.67 -27.09 9.80
CA VAL A 31 -22.32 -27.07 10.36
C VAL A 31 -21.29 -26.71 9.29
N LEU A 32 -21.34 -27.37 8.13
CA LEU A 32 -20.40 -27.09 7.05
C LEU A 32 -20.59 -25.69 6.46
N PHE A 33 -21.83 -25.24 6.31
CA PHE A 33 -22.17 -23.90 5.84
C PHE A 33 -21.54 -22.81 6.73
N ASN A 34 -21.76 -22.88 8.06
CA ASN A 34 -21.19 -21.90 8.99
C ASN A 34 -19.65 -21.98 9.08
N ASN A 35 -19.08 -23.19 9.03
CA ASN A 35 -17.63 -23.37 8.96
C ASN A 35 -17.03 -22.76 7.68
N THR A 36 -17.75 -22.85 6.56
CA THR A 36 -17.33 -22.27 5.29
C THR A 36 -17.42 -20.75 5.34
N LEU A 37 -18.52 -20.17 5.83
CA LEU A 37 -18.64 -18.71 6.05
C LEU A 37 -17.46 -18.17 6.87
N ARG A 38 -17.07 -18.88 7.93
CA ARG A 38 -15.92 -18.56 8.77
C ARG A 38 -14.57 -18.71 8.06
N ALA A 39 -14.43 -19.69 7.16
CA ALA A 39 -13.23 -19.86 6.34
C ALA A 39 -13.11 -18.76 5.27
N LEU A 40 -14.24 -18.21 4.81
CA LEU A 40 -14.33 -17.12 3.85
C LEU A 40 -14.21 -15.72 4.47
N GLN A 41 -13.49 -15.57 5.58
CA GLN A 41 -13.15 -14.28 6.18
C GLN A 41 -11.71 -13.86 5.82
N PRO A 42 -11.42 -12.55 5.75
CA PRO A 42 -10.04 -12.07 5.64
C PRO A 42 -9.23 -12.46 6.88
N GLN A 43 -8.02 -12.99 6.66
CA GLN A 43 -7.05 -13.24 7.73
C GLN A 43 -6.04 -12.09 7.77
N PRO A 44 -6.10 -11.18 8.75
CA PRO A 44 -5.08 -10.15 8.88
C PRO A 44 -3.77 -10.79 9.34
N ARG A 45 -2.86 -11.00 8.39
CA ARG A 45 -1.48 -11.41 8.68
C ARG A 45 -0.65 -10.14 8.91
N LEU A 46 -0.11 -10.01 10.12
CA LEU A 46 0.75 -8.90 10.56
C LEU A 46 0.10 -7.52 10.35
N GLN A 47 -0.50 -7.01 11.42
CA GLN A 47 -1.18 -5.73 11.47
C GLN A 47 -0.27 -4.57 11.03
N ALA A 48 -0.56 -4.02 9.85
CA ALA A 48 -0.53 -2.58 9.69
C ALA A 48 -1.98 -2.11 9.84
N ALA A 49 -2.20 -0.99 10.54
CA ALA A 49 -3.49 -0.32 10.55
C ALA A 49 -3.95 -0.18 9.08
N GLN A 50 -5.09 -0.79 8.78
CA GLN A 50 -5.76 -0.69 7.48
C GLN A 50 -4.92 -1.16 6.28
N ILE A 51 -4.55 -2.44 6.26
CA ILE A 51 -4.23 -3.08 4.98
C ILE A 51 -5.54 -3.25 4.22
N SER A 52 -5.61 -2.64 3.03
CA SER A 52 -6.62 -2.89 2.01
C SER A 52 -6.76 -4.41 1.84
N SER A 53 -7.83 -5.01 2.38
CA SER A 53 -8.18 -6.42 2.17
C SER A 53 -9.22 -6.51 1.04
N PRO A 54 -9.09 -7.46 0.10
CA PRO A 54 -9.99 -7.63 -1.05
C PRO A 54 -11.38 -8.16 -0.61
N ASN A 55 -12.04 -7.44 0.30
CA ASN A 55 -13.27 -7.82 0.98
C ASN A 55 -14.44 -7.95 0.01
N ALA A 56 -14.42 -7.27 -1.14
CA ALA A 56 -15.40 -7.47 -2.19
C ALA A 56 -15.47 -8.93 -2.66
N PHE A 57 -14.32 -9.61 -2.77
CA PHE A 57 -14.27 -11.02 -3.18
C PHE A 57 -14.66 -11.98 -2.05
N PHE A 58 -14.28 -11.68 -0.81
CA PHE A 58 -14.74 -12.46 0.34
C PHE A 58 -16.24 -12.34 0.52
N TRP A 59 -16.78 -11.13 0.31
CA TRP A 59 -18.20 -10.87 0.35
C TRP A 59 -18.92 -11.60 -0.77
N GLU A 60 -18.40 -11.57 -2.01
CA GLU A 60 -19.03 -12.36 -3.06
C GLU A 60 -19.02 -13.86 -2.77
N ALA A 61 -17.89 -14.38 -2.26
CA ALA A 61 -17.81 -15.79 -1.87
C ALA A 61 -18.86 -16.15 -0.81
N GLN A 62 -19.11 -15.26 0.18
CA GLN A 62 -20.17 -15.45 1.17
C GLN A 62 -21.57 -15.29 0.56
N ARG A 63 -21.78 -14.34 -0.36
CA ARG A 63 -23.07 -14.15 -1.06
C ARG A 63 -23.47 -15.37 -1.86
N VAL A 64 -22.53 -16.02 -2.56
CA VAL A 64 -22.78 -17.27 -3.29
C VAL A 64 -23.32 -18.36 -2.35
N LEU A 65 -22.73 -18.51 -1.16
CA LEU A 65 -23.24 -19.45 -0.14
C LEU A 65 -24.60 -19.06 0.41
N LEU A 66 -24.81 -17.77 0.71
CA LEU A 66 -26.08 -17.27 1.25
C LEU A 66 -27.22 -17.43 0.24
N ALA A 67 -26.97 -17.12 -1.03
CA ALA A 67 -27.92 -17.33 -2.13
C ALA A 67 -28.26 -18.82 -2.29
N MET A 68 -27.24 -19.68 -2.27
CA MET A 68 -27.44 -21.13 -2.29
C MET A 68 -28.35 -21.62 -1.16
N SER A 69 -28.15 -21.12 0.07
CA SER A 69 -28.99 -21.45 1.22
C SER A 69 -30.43 -20.96 1.06
N ALA A 70 -30.64 -19.78 0.46
CA ALA A 70 -31.97 -19.22 0.22
C ALA A 70 -32.75 -20.00 -0.86
N GLU A 71 -32.05 -20.62 -1.82
CA GLU A 71 -32.64 -21.44 -2.88
C GLU A 71 -33.03 -22.86 -2.44
N MET A 72 -32.55 -23.32 -1.27
CA MET A 72 -32.88 -24.65 -0.75
C MET A 72 -34.29 -24.70 -0.15
N ASP A 73 -34.97 -25.85 -0.28
CA ASP A 73 -36.31 -26.08 0.29
C ASP A 73 -36.40 -25.76 1.78
N ARG A 74 -35.32 -26.04 2.52
CA ARG A 74 -35.13 -25.64 3.92
C ARG A 74 -33.84 -24.82 4.00
N SER A 75 -33.99 -23.51 4.22
CA SER A 75 -32.84 -22.62 4.36
C SER A 75 -31.95 -23.05 5.53
N LEU A 76 -30.64 -22.94 5.34
CA LEU A 76 -29.66 -23.29 6.36
C LEU A 76 -29.61 -22.20 7.44
N LEU A 77 -29.53 -22.62 8.70
CA LEU A 77 -29.44 -21.68 9.82
C LEU A 77 -28.04 -21.09 9.94
N VAL A 78 -27.96 -19.76 10.03
CA VAL A 78 -26.74 -19.04 10.37
C VAL A 78 -26.59 -19.04 11.90
N ASN A 79 -25.45 -19.49 12.41
CA ASN A 79 -25.15 -19.45 13.83
C ASN A 79 -24.38 -18.17 14.21
N ARG A 80 -24.09 -18.00 15.51
CA ARG A 80 -23.29 -16.89 16.05
C ARG A 80 -21.99 -16.66 15.28
N GLU A 81 -21.20 -17.70 15.06
CA GLU A 81 -19.91 -17.60 14.36
C GLU A 81 -20.08 -17.24 12.88
N GLY A 82 -21.17 -17.68 12.25
CA GLY A 82 -21.56 -17.30 10.89
C GLY A 82 -21.91 -15.81 10.78
N PHE A 83 -22.69 -15.27 11.73
CA PHE A 83 -22.96 -13.84 11.80
C PHE A 83 -21.69 -13.01 12.02
N GLN A 84 -20.83 -13.44 12.95
CA GLN A 84 -19.53 -12.81 13.17
C GLN A 84 -18.66 -12.84 11.90
N ALA A 85 -18.77 -13.90 11.09
CA ALA A 85 -18.09 -14.01 9.80
C ALA A 85 -18.55 -13.00 8.76
N ILE A 86 -19.87 -12.86 8.64
CA ILE A 86 -20.47 -11.90 7.73
C ILE A 86 -20.08 -10.49 8.16
N ARG A 87 -20.23 -10.16 9.45
CA ARG A 87 -19.88 -8.86 10.01
C ARG A 87 -18.42 -8.50 9.80
N SER A 88 -17.49 -9.46 9.98
CA SER A 88 -16.06 -9.23 9.75
C SER A 88 -15.74 -8.86 8.30
N VAL A 89 -16.44 -9.44 7.32
CA VAL A 89 -16.24 -9.13 5.90
C VAL A 89 -16.84 -7.77 5.57
N LEU A 90 -18.09 -7.53 6.00
CA LEU A 90 -18.80 -6.27 5.78
C LEU A 90 -18.07 -5.06 6.37
N SER A 91 -17.47 -5.22 7.55
CA SER A 91 -16.72 -4.16 8.24
C SER A 91 -15.59 -3.60 7.38
N GLY A 92 -14.96 -4.45 6.58
CA GLY A 92 -13.83 -4.08 5.74
C GLY A 92 -14.19 -3.69 4.30
N LEU A 93 -15.46 -3.70 3.91
CA LEU A 93 -15.87 -3.22 2.59
C LEU A 93 -15.75 -1.67 2.50
N PRO A 94 -15.53 -1.09 1.31
CA PRO A 94 -15.65 0.35 1.12
C PRO A 94 -17.04 0.87 1.53
N LYS A 95 -17.13 2.13 1.97
CA LYS A 95 -18.42 2.76 2.32
C LYS A 95 -19.36 2.77 1.12
N ASN A 96 -20.60 2.32 1.32
CA ASN A 96 -21.67 2.50 0.34
C ASN A 96 -22.22 3.93 0.41
N ARG A 97 -23.16 4.28 -0.48
CA ARG A 97 -23.76 5.63 -0.54
C ARG A 97 -24.35 6.08 0.81
N THR A 98 -25.04 5.20 1.52
CA THR A 98 -25.63 5.49 2.84
C THR A 98 -24.56 5.75 3.91
N GLU A 99 -23.50 4.95 3.94
CA GLU A 99 -22.37 5.11 4.86
C GLU A 99 -21.56 6.38 4.56
N ILE A 100 -21.41 6.73 3.27
CA ILE A 100 -20.79 7.99 2.83
C ILE A 100 -21.65 9.18 3.29
N HIS A 101 -22.95 9.16 2.99
CA HIS A 101 -23.90 10.22 3.39
C HIS A 101 -23.88 10.43 4.90
N SER A 102 -23.91 9.36 5.68
CA SER A 102 -23.83 9.43 7.15
C SER A 102 -22.47 9.98 7.63
N SER A 103 -21.37 9.57 7.01
CA SER A 103 -20.03 10.04 7.36
C SER A 103 -19.82 11.54 7.08
N LEU A 104 -20.48 12.09 6.06
CA LEU A 104 -20.42 13.52 5.72
C LEU A 104 -21.19 14.40 6.71
N ARG A 105 -22.17 13.81 7.40
CA ARG A 105 -23.06 14.46 8.37
C ARG A 105 -22.55 14.42 9.82
N HIS A 106 -21.38 13.84 10.05
CA HIS A 106 -20.77 13.82 11.38
C HIS A 106 -20.49 15.23 11.88
N ALA A 107 -21.01 15.55 13.08
CA ALA A 107 -20.72 16.80 13.75
C ALA A 107 -19.22 17.03 13.89
N THR A 108 -18.81 18.30 13.90
CA THR A 108 -17.44 18.67 14.23
C THR A 108 -17.11 18.37 15.68
N SER A 109 -18.10 18.20 16.57
CA SER A 109 -17.85 17.81 17.96
C SER A 109 -17.48 16.35 18.16
N TRP A 110 -16.85 16.05 19.30
CA TRP A 110 -16.76 14.69 19.83
C TRP A 110 -17.73 14.54 21.01
N PRO A 111 -18.62 13.52 21.03
CA PRO A 111 -18.84 12.52 20.00
C PRO A 111 -19.37 13.08 18.66
N PRO A 112 -19.16 12.36 17.54
CA PRO A 112 -19.51 12.79 16.18
C PRO A 112 -20.99 12.52 15.88
N TYR A 113 -21.90 13.16 16.62
CA TYR A 113 -23.34 13.00 16.38
C TYR A 113 -23.72 13.35 14.93
N ILE A 114 -24.60 12.56 14.33
CA ILE A 114 -25.10 12.80 12.98
C ILE A 114 -26.03 14.02 13.02
N GLN A 115 -25.76 15.01 12.19
CA GLN A 115 -26.60 16.21 12.04
C GLN A 115 -27.40 16.11 10.74
N PRO A 116 -28.71 16.38 10.74
CA PRO A 116 -29.49 16.40 9.51
C PRO A 116 -28.94 17.49 8.58
N ALA A 117 -28.68 17.13 7.32
CA ALA A 117 -28.20 18.07 6.30
C ALA A 117 -29.33 18.69 5.48
N ASP A 118 -30.43 17.94 5.31
CA ASP A 118 -31.63 18.36 4.58
C ASP A 118 -32.94 17.90 5.26
N GLY A 119 -34.08 18.24 4.66
CA GLY A 119 -35.39 17.88 5.21
C GLY A 119 -35.76 16.39 5.07
N MET A 120 -35.04 15.62 4.23
CA MET A 120 -35.21 14.17 4.17
C MET A 120 -34.52 13.50 5.36
N ASP A 121 -33.40 14.06 5.79
CA ASP A 121 -32.67 13.59 6.96
C ASP A 121 -33.41 13.84 8.29
N GLU A 122 -34.25 14.87 8.37
CA GLU A 122 -35.05 15.16 9.57
C GLU A 122 -36.10 14.08 9.88
N VAL A 123 -36.55 13.35 8.85
CA VAL A 123 -37.56 12.30 8.96
C VAL A 123 -36.98 10.88 8.96
N ALA A 124 -35.67 10.74 8.75
CA ALA A 124 -34.99 9.45 8.70
C ALA A 124 -34.91 8.80 10.09
N GLU A 125 -35.09 7.48 10.15
CA GLU A 125 -34.93 6.74 11.40
C GLU A 125 -33.42 6.58 11.72
N PRO A 126 -33.01 6.52 12.99
CA PRO A 126 -31.61 6.27 13.36
C PRO A 126 -31.02 5.01 12.70
N GLU A 127 -31.85 3.98 12.52
CA GLU A 127 -31.59 2.71 11.87
C GLU A 127 -31.16 2.88 10.40
N ASP A 128 -31.69 3.88 9.70
CA ASP A 128 -31.37 4.16 8.30
C ASP A 128 -29.92 4.62 8.11
N SER A 129 -29.31 5.13 9.19
CA SER A 129 -27.92 5.57 9.21
C SER A 129 -26.95 4.47 9.67
N TRP A 130 -27.43 3.27 9.98
CA TRP A 130 -26.57 2.16 10.40
C TRP A 130 -25.69 1.66 9.25
N SER A 131 -24.45 1.34 9.58
CA SER A 131 -23.57 0.65 8.65
C SER A 131 -24.02 -0.79 8.44
N ARG A 132 -23.67 -1.38 7.29
CA ARG A 132 -24.05 -2.77 6.97
C ARG A 132 -23.60 -3.77 8.03
N ALA A 133 -22.46 -3.54 8.67
CA ALA A 133 -21.94 -4.42 9.72
C ALA A 133 -22.72 -4.29 11.03
N VAL A 134 -23.20 -3.08 11.37
CA VAL A 134 -24.06 -2.83 12.54
C VAL A 134 -25.44 -3.43 12.32
N SER A 135 -26.06 -3.23 11.14
CA SER A 135 -27.34 -3.86 10.79
C SER A 135 -27.26 -5.39 10.85
N ALA A 136 -26.17 -6.00 10.35
CA ALA A 136 -25.94 -7.44 10.48
C ALA A 136 -25.76 -7.89 11.95
N GLY A 137 -25.26 -7.01 12.83
CA GLY A 137 -25.21 -7.23 14.27
C GLY A 137 -26.59 -7.15 14.94
N ALA A 138 -27.49 -6.29 14.47
CA ALA A 138 -28.87 -6.24 14.92
C ALA A 138 -29.64 -7.52 14.53
N LEU A 139 -29.50 -7.97 13.29
CA LEU A 139 -30.09 -9.25 12.81
C LEU A 139 -29.59 -10.46 13.63
N MET A 140 -28.33 -10.45 14.05
CA MET A 140 -27.79 -11.49 14.93
C MET A 140 -28.51 -11.53 16.29
N GLN A 141 -28.85 -10.36 16.86
CA GLN A 141 -29.62 -10.27 18.12
C GLN A 141 -31.08 -10.68 17.92
N GLU A 142 -31.70 -10.27 16.82
CA GLU A 142 -33.07 -10.68 16.46
C GLU A 142 -33.17 -12.21 16.27
N ALA A 143 -32.12 -12.85 15.75
CA ALA A 143 -32.00 -14.29 15.66
C ALA A 143 -31.80 -14.99 17.03
N GLY A 144 -31.71 -14.23 18.13
CA GLY A 144 -31.59 -14.73 19.50
C GLY A 144 -30.17 -14.84 20.03
N PHE A 145 -29.16 -14.34 19.32
CA PHE A 145 -27.76 -14.37 19.77
C PHE A 145 -27.38 -13.05 20.46
N SER A 146 -27.17 -13.08 21.77
CA SER A 146 -26.70 -11.92 22.55
C SER A 146 -25.30 -11.45 22.08
N LYS A 147 -25.05 -10.14 22.03
CA LYS A 147 -23.71 -9.60 21.71
C LYS A 147 -22.72 -9.85 22.85
N GLU A 148 -21.48 -10.13 22.48
CA GLU A 148 -20.33 -10.19 23.38
C GLU A 148 -19.45 -8.93 23.22
N ASP A 149 -18.47 -8.70 24.11
CA ASP A 149 -17.60 -7.50 24.06
C ASP A 149 -16.87 -7.36 22.70
N GLN A 150 -16.54 -8.48 22.05
CA GLN A 150 -15.97 -8.46 20.71
C GLN A 150 -16.98 -7.99 19.64
N ASP A 151 -18.26 -8.34 19.80
CA ASP A 151 -19.32 -7.88 18.91
C ASP A 151 -19.58 -6.39 19.10
N ASP A 152 -19.54 -5.90 20.34
CA ASP A 152 -19.65 -4.47 20.66
C ASP A 152 -18.46 -3.69 20.11
N ALA A 153 -17.25 -4.26 20.21
CA ALA A 153 -16.06 -3.68 19.61
C ALA A 153 -16.13 -3.57 18.07
N VAL A 154 -16.76 -4.56 17.41
CA VAL A 154 -17.06 -4.49 15.96
C VAL A 154 -18.03 -3.37 15.66
N ASP A 155 -19.11 -3.23 16.44
CA ASP A 155 -20.09 -2.15 16.23
C ASP A 155 -19.44 -0.77 16.42
N ILE A 156 -18.60 -0.61 17.46
CA ILE A 156 -17.86 0.62 17.74
C ILE A 156 -16.93 0.98 16.58
N LEU A 157 -16.23 0.01 16.00
CA LEU A 157 -15.42 0.26 14.81
C LEU A 157 -16.26 0.55 13.57
N ASN A 158 -17.54 0.19 13.55
CA ASN A 158 -18.44 0.38 12.41
C ASN A 158 -19.44 1.53 12.60
N GLY A 159 -19.21 2.39 13.57
CA GLY A 159 -19.92 3.66 13.74
C GLY A 159 -20.91 3.73 14.89
N MET A 160 -21.02 2.68 15.73
CA MET A 160 -22.02 2.63 16.80
C MET A 160 -21.47 2.06 18.11
N ALA A 161 -21.47 2.84 19.19
CA ALA A 161 -21.13 2.34 20.52
C ALA A 161 -22.32 1.61 21.19
N ALA A 162 -22.02 0.80 22.21
CA ALA A 162 -23.03 0.01 22.93
C ALA A 162 -24.10 0.87 23.64
N ASP A 163 -23.79 2.14 23.91
CA ASP A 163 -24.71 3.14 24.48
C ASP A 163 -25.49 3.93 23.41
N GLY A 164 -25.33 3.58 22.13
CA GLY A 164 -25.92 4.29 20.99
C GLY A 164 -25.14 5.53 20.56
N THR A 165 -24.02 5.85 21.20
CA THR A 165 -23.20 7.00 20.80
C THR A 165 -22.53 6.71 19.45
N PRO A 166 -22.68 7.57 18.43
CA PRO A 166 -22.04 7.36 17.14
C PRO A 166 -20.52 7.49 17.24
N THR A 167 -19.80 6.74 16.42
CA THR A 167 -18.33 6.73 16.35
C THR A 167 -17.85 6.84 14.91
N ILE A 168 -16.54 7.02 14.69
CA ILE A 168 -16.01 7.06 13.33
C ILE A 168 -15.81 5.64 12.82
N GLN A 169 -16.59 5.27 11.80
CA GLN A 169 -16.45 4.03 11.08
C GLN A 169 -15.02 3.83 10.54
N GLN A 170 -14.33 2.79 10.99
CA GLN A 170 -12.99 2.38 10.59
C GLN A 170 -13.05 1.19 9.64
N ARG A 171 -12.39 1.27 8.50
CA ARG A 171 -12.23 0.12 7.58
C ARG A 171 -11.06 -0.76 8.01
N THR A 172 -11.27 -1.53 9.08
CA THR A 172 -10.27 -2.45 9.63
C THR A 172 -10.81 -3.88 9.72
N ALA A 173 -10.08 -4.83 9.14
CA ALA A 173 -10.34 -6.25 9.35
C ALA A 173 -9.86 -6.65 10.75
N ILE A 174 -10.76 -7.15 11.60
CA ILE A 174 -10.41 -7.66 12.93
C ILE A 174 -9.83 -9.07 12.78
N ALA A 175 -8.69 -9.31 13.42
CA ALA A 175 -8.08 -10.63 13.39
C ALA A 175 -8.93 -11.63 14.17
N ARG A 176 -9.24 -12.77 13.55
CA ARG A 176 -9.96 -13.88 14.18
C ARG A 176 -9.38 -14.31 15.53
N GLU A 177 -8.07 -14.17 15.74
CA GLU A 177 -7.36 -14.58 16.96
C GLU A 177 -7.15 -13.45 17.97
N ARG A 178 -7.53 -12.20 17.64
CA ARG A 178 -7.38 -11.06 18.53
C ARG A 178 -8.76 -10.62 19.04
N SER A 179 -9.02 -10.84 20.32
CA SER A 179 -10.13 -10.20 21.02
C SER A 179 -9.87 -8.71 21.13
N LEU A 180 -10.70 -7.89 20.51
CA LEU A 180 -10.67 -6.43 20.63
C LEU A 180 -11.66 -6.03 21.73
N SER A 181 -11.22 -5.29 22.74
CA SER A 181 -12.13 -4.75 23.76
C SER A 181 -12.88 -3.53 23.24
N SER A 182 -14.09 -3.29 23.75
CA SER A 182 -14.87 -2.08 23.43
C SER A 182 -14.10 -0.76 23.66
N TRP A 183 -13.28 -0.67 24.71
CA TRP A 183 -12.50 0.54 24.98
C TRP A 183 -11.40 0.78 23.93
N GLU A 184 -10.60 -0.25 23.62
CA GLU A 184 -9.61 -0.20 22.53
C GLU A 184 -10.27 0.20 21.19
N ALA A 185 -11.42 -0.40 20.86
CA ALA A 185 -12.18 -0.06 19.66
C ALA A 185 -12.59 1.41 19.64
N SER A 186 -13.06 1.95 20.75
CA SER A 186 -13.53 3.34 20.84
C SER A 186 -12.40 4.37 20.69
N ILE A 187 -11.18 4.05 21.14
CA ILE A 187 -10.00 4.90 20.91
C ILE A 187 -9.64 4.91 19.42
N ARG A 188 -9.72 3.75 18.75
CA ARG A 188 -9.45 3.64 17.31
C ARG A 188 -10.51 4.32 16.44
N ALA A 189 -11.78 4.27 16.86
CA ALA A 189 -12.92 4.83 16.15
C ALA A 189 -13.06 6.36 16.28
N THR A 190 -11.94 7.08 16.30
CA THR A 190 -11.83 8.54 16.42
C THR A 190 -11.20 9.14 15.15
N ARG A 191 -11.41 10.44 14.88
CA ARG A 191 -10.86 11.11 13.68
C ARG A 191 -9.36 11.40 13.80
N ASN A 192 -8.90 11.75 14.98
CA ASN A 192 -7.52 12.20 15.22
C ASN A 192 -7.03 11.88 16.64
N ALA A 193 -5.77 12.22 16.91
CA ALA A 193 -5.13 11.97 18.21
C ALA A 193 -5.75 12.75 19.38
N HIS A 194 -6.38 13.90 19.16
CA HIS A 194 -7.03 14.68 20.23
C HIS A 194 -8.28 13.97 20.74
N GLU A 195 -9.16 13.56 19.84
CA GLU A 195 -10.35 12.78 20.19
C GLU A 195 -9.98 11.42 20.80
N ALA A 196 -8.95 10.77 20.25
CA ALA A 196 -8.40 9.53 20.81
C ALA A 196 -7.92 9.72 22.25
N TRP A 197 -7.25 10.83 22.54
CA TRP A 197 -6.79 11.15 23.89
C TRP A 197 -7.94 11.42 24.85
N ASP A 198 -8.97 12.14 24.40
CA ASP A 198 -10.14 12.39 25.22
C ASP A 198 -10.86 11.07 25.57
N ARG A 199 -11.02 10.18 24.60
CA ARG A 199 -11.57 8.84 24.84
C ARG A 199 -10.65 7.94 25.68
N PHE A 200 -9.33 8.10 25.57
CA PHE A 200 -8.36 7.38 26.42
C PHE A 200 -8.47 7.81 27.89
N ARG A 201 -8.80 9.08 28.18
CA ARG A 201 -9.00 9.57 29.55
C ARG A 201 -10.35 9.18 30.15
N ASN A 202 -11.36 8.97 29.30
CA ASN A 202 -12.73 8.68 29.70
C ASN A 202 -13.10 7.22 29.33
N PRO A 203 -12.71 6.23 30.16
CA PRO A 203 -13.04 4.83 29.91
C PRO A 203 -14.55 4.57 29.91
N PRO A 204 -15.03 3.51 29.22
CA PRO A 204 -16.45 3.15 29.21
C PRO A 204 -17.04 2.89 30.61
N GLN A 205 -16.24 2.34 31.53
CA GLN A 205 -16.62 2.16 32.93
C GLN A 205 -15.67 2.95 33.82
N ALA A 206 -16.24 3.67 34.78
CA ALA A 206 -15.46 4.47 35.72
C ALA A 206 -14.46 3.61 36.51
N GLY A 207 -13.21 4.06 36.59
CA GLY A 207 -12.15 3.38 37.35
C GLY A 207 -11.35 2.32 36.59
N LEU A 208 -11.73 1.96 35.36
CA LEU A 208 -10.92 1.09 34.50
C LEU A 208 -9.54 1.71 34.25
N GLN A 209 -8.49 0.89 34.38
CA GLN A 209 -7.12 1.30 34.10
C GLN A 209 -6.70 0.86 32.70
N PRO A 210 -5.96 1.70 31.96
CA PRO A 210 -5.52 1.37 30.61
C PRO A 210 -4.53 0.20 30.65
N GLY A 211 -4.67 -0.71 29.69
CA GLY A 211 -3.73 -1.82 29.45
C GLY A 211 -2.87 -1.60 28.20
N VAL A 212 -1.97 -2.54 27.91
CA VAL A 212 -1.11 -2.52 26.69
C VAL A 212 -1.89 -2.25 25.39
N PRO A 213 -3.08 -2.84 25.14
CA PRO A 213 -3.80 -2.60 23.89
C PRO A 213 -4.32 -1.17 23.75
N HIS A 214 -4.71 -0.52 24.86
CA HIS A 214 -5.17 0.86 24.90
C HIS A 214 -4.04 1.84 24.59
N TYR A 215 -2.87 1.62 25.20
CA TYR A 215 -1.65 2.36 24.87
C TYR A 215 -1.24 2.15 23.41
N ALA A 216 -1.33 0.92 22.90
CA ALA A 216 -1.04 0.64 21.49
C ALA A 216 -1.96 1.44 20.56
N ALA A 217 -3.27 1.46 20.81
CA ALA A 217 -4.22 2.24 20.02
C ALA A 217 -3.93 3.75 20.06
N MET A 218 -3.51 4.27 21.22
CA MET A 218 -3.12 5.67 21.36
C MET A 218 -1.81 5.98 20.62
N PHE A 219 -0.78 5.13 20.73
CA PHE A 219 0.46 5.28 19.97
C PHE A 219 0.21 5.20 18.47
N GLU A 220 -0.66 4.30 18.01
CA GLU A 220 -1.08 4.20 16.61
C GLU A 220 -1.64 5.53 16.12
N LYS A 221 -2.54 6.18 16.86
CA LYS A 221 -3.12 7.49 16.51
C LYS A 221 -2.09 8.62 16.50
N LEU A 222 -1.14 8.62 17.44
CA LEU A 222 -0.10 9.65 17.53
C LEU A 222 0.90 9.60 16.37
N VAL A 223 1.09 8.44 15.74
CA VAL A 223 2.05 8.29 14.62
C VAL A 223 1.40 8.47 13.25
N LEU A 224 0.06 8.60 13.17
CA LEU A 224 -0.61 8.82 11.89
C LEU A 224 -0.33 10.22 11.35
N GLN A 225 -0.17 10.31 10.04
CA GLN A 225 -0.07 11.57 9.33
C GLN A 225 -1.42 12.29 9.31
N GLU A 226 -1.40 13.61 9.23
CA GLU A 226 -2.61 14.41 9.02
C GLU A 226 -3.07 14.30 7.55
N ALA A 227 -4.38 14.25 7.35
CA ALA A 227 -4.98 14.29 6.03
C ALA A 227 -4.74 15.66 5.39
N ASP A 228 -4.40 15.66 4.10
CA ASP A 228 -4.32 16.89 3.31
C ASP A 228 -5.69 17.58 3.26
N ALA A 229 -5.70 18.91 3.33
CA ALA A 229 -6.91 19.73 3.29
C ALA A 229 -7.72 19.54 2.00
N HIS A 230 -7.07 19.17 0.90
CA HIS A 230 -7.71 18.90 -0.39
C HIS A 230 -8.05 17.42 -0.60
N SER A 231 -7.81 16.57 0.40
CA SER A 231 -8.09 15.14 0.29
C SER A 231 -9.60 14.87 0.26
N ARG A 232 -10.06 14.10 -0.72
CA ARG A 232 -11.45 13.60 -0.81
C ARG A 232 -11.74 12.41 0.10
N LEU A 233 -10.78 12.01 0.94
CA LEU A 233 -10.92 10.85 1.84
C LEU A 233 -11.87 11.18 2.99
N LEU A 234 -12.68 10.20 3.41
CA LEU A 234 -13.53 10.36 4.58
C LEU A 234 -12.83 9.79 5.84
N PRO A 235 -13.19 10.30 7.04
CA PRO A 235 -12.68 9.75 8.29
C PRO A 235 -12.86 8.24 8.39
N GLY A 236 -11.75 7.54 8.69
CA GLY A 236 -11.71 6.09 8.88
C GLY A 236 -11.60 5.25 7.60
N ASP A 237 -11.55 5.87 6.42
CA ASP A 237 -11.25 5.18 5.14
C ASP A 237 -9.77 4.82 5.02
N LYS A 238 -8.88 5.72 5.50
CA LYS A 238 -7.43 5.54 5.55
C LYS A 238 -6.87 5.85 6.94
N ALA A 239 -5.66 5.34 7.21
CA ALA A 239 -4.99 5.41 8.51
C ALA A 239 -4.26 6.75 8.60
N ILE A 240 -5.06 7.82 8.60
CA ILE A 240 -4.65 9.22 8.66
C ILE A 240 -5.55 9.95 9.66
N ASN A 241 -5.00 10.99 10.28
CA ASN A 241 -5.71 11.85 11.21
C ASN A 241 -6.45 12.94 10.43
N PHE A 242 -7.74 13.10 10.70
CA PHE A 242 -8.53 14.14 10.05
C PHE A 242 -8.62 15.38 10.95
N PRO A 243 -8.26 16.56 10.44
CA PRO A 243 -8.39 17.79 11.21
C PRO A 243 -9.86 18.10 11.46
N VAL A 244 -10.16 18.67 12.62
CA VAL A 244 -11.51 19.04 13.01
C VAL A 244 -11.54 20.54 13.27
N ARG A 245 -12.59 21.24 12.81
CA ARG A 245 -12.75 22.70 12.93
C ARG A 245 -13.01 23.20 14.37
N GLN A 246 -12.68 22.41 15.39
CA GLN A 246 -13.05 22.68 16.79
C GLN A 246 -12.18 23.72 17.52
N GLU A 247 -11.20 24.32 16.86
CA GLU A 247 -10.21 25.17 17.54
C GLU A 247 -10.32 26.68 17.24
N SER A 248 -11.33 27.13 16.49
CA SER A 248 -11.49 28.56 16.20
C SER A 248 -11.97 29.38 17.41
N ASN A 249 -12.70 28.76 18.36
CA ASN A 249 -13.31 29.47 19.50
C ASN A 249 -12.66 29.16 20.86
N LEU A 250 -11.69 28.25 20.93
CA LEU A 250 -10.99 27.90 22.18
C LEU A 250 -9.80 28.83 22.41
N THR A 251 -9.57 29.20 23.67
CA THR A 251 -8.36 29.94 24.03
C THR A 251 -7.11 29.07 23.83
N GLU A 252 -5.96 29.68 23.53
CA GLU A 252 -4.68 28.96 23.39
C GLU A 252 -4.34 28.12 24.63
N PHE A 253 -4.78 28.56 25.81
CA PHE A 253 -4.63 27.82 27.06
C PHE A 253 -5.47 26.53 27.09
N GLU A 254 -6.73 26.59 26.65
CA GLU A 254 -7.59 25.41 26.58
C GLU A 254 -7.10 24.42 25.51
N LYS A 255 -6.62 24.92 24.37
CA LYS A 255 -5.97 24.09 23.34
C LYS A 255 -4.76 23.36 23.90
N ALA A 256 -3.92 24.03 24.68
CA ALA A 256 -2.77 23.40 25.33
C ALA A 256 -3.18 22.31 26.34
N ARG A 257 -4.31 22.48 27.05
CA ARG A 257 -4.83 21.48 28.01
C ARG A 257 -5.44 20.26 27.34
N LEU A 258 -5.99 20.42 26.14
CA LEU A 258 -6.58 19.35 25.34
C LEU A 258 -5.56 18.61 24.47
N ARG A 259 -4.34 19.13 24.36
CA ARG A 259 -3.28 18.53 23.55
C ARG A 259 -2.91 17.12 24.08
N PRO A 260 -2.85 16.11 23.22
CA PRO A 260 -2.39 14.79 23.62
C PRO A 260 -0.90 14.82 24.02
N PRO A 261 -0.46 13.91 24.91
CA PRO A 261 0.95 13.78 25.25
C PRO A 261 1.77 13.35 24.04
N SER A 262 3.03 13.74 24.00
CA SER A 262 3.99 13.21 23.02
C SER A 262 4.23 11.71 23.24
N ILE A 263 4.76 11.01 22.22
CA ILE A 263 5.09 9.58 22.30
C ILE A 263 5.99 9.28 23.51
N ALA A 264 7.00 10.13 23.76
CA ALA A 264 7.90 9.97 24.89
C ALA A 264 7.17 10.12 26.23
N GLN A 265 6.33 11.15 26.38
CA GLN A 265 5.56 11.39 27.61
C GLN A 265 4.56 10.28 27.89
N LEU A 266 3.84 9.81 26.87
CA LEU A 266 2.90 8.70 27.00
C LEU A 266 3.63 7.40 27.36
N PHE A 267 4.84 7.20 26.82
CA PHE A 267 5.69 6.06 27.16
C PHE A 267 6.17 6.10 28.62
N GLU A 268 6.62 7.26 29.14
CA GLU A 268 6.97 7.36 30.57
C GLU A 268 5.76 7.03 31.45
N ARG A 269 4.58 7.59 31.12
CA ARG A 269 3.35 7.30 31.86
C ARG A 269 3.00 5.82 31.85
N MET A 270 3.16 5.15 30.72
CA MET A 270 2.97 3.69 30.60
C MET A 270 3.88 2.92 31.57
N LEU A 271 5.14 3.36 31.72
CA LEU A 271 6.09 2.75 32.64
C LEU A 271 5.78 3.06 34.12
N GLU A 272 5.33 4.27 34.44
CA GLU A 272 4.88 4.68 35.78
C GLU A 272 3.69 3.81 36.25
N GLU A 273 2.78 3.51 35.33
CA GLU A 273 1.65 2.59 35.54
C GLU A 273 2.09 1.10 35.56
N LYS A 274 3.41 0.83 35.47
CA LYS A 274 4.05 -0.51 35.47
C LYS A 274 3.65 -1.40 34.29
N ILE A 275 3.27 -0.79 33.18
CA ILE A 275 2.86 -1.49 31.96
C ILE A 275 4.06 -1.54 31.00
N ARG A 276 4.38 -2.73 30.49
CA ARG A 276 5.52 -2.92 29.57
C ARG A 276 5.07 -2.98 28.11
N PRO A 277 5.79 -2.35 27.16
CA PRO A 277 5.45 -2.43 25.73
C PRO A 277 5.65 -3.85 25.22
N ALA A 278 4.58 -4.47 24.71
CA ALA A 278 4.59 -5.83 24.17
C ALA A 278 3.86 -5.90 22.82
N GLY A 279 4.20 -6.91 22.02
CA GLY A 279 3.54 -7.20 20.74
C GLY A 279 3.46 -5.97 19.83
N ASN A 280 2.24 -5.66 19.36
CA ASN A 280 2.01 -4.54 18.45
C ASN A 280 2.37 -3.17 19.05
N CYS A 281 2.20 -2.98 20.36
CA CYS A 281 2.61 -1.73 21.03
C CYS A 281 4.11 -1.48 20.84
N LEU A 282 4.93 -2.51 21.03
CA LEU A 282 6.38 -2.43 20.85
C LEU A 282 6.75 -2.23 19.38
N HIS A 283 6.05 -2.91 18.46
CA HIS A 283 6.26 -2.75 17.03
C HIS A 283 6.04 -1.29 16.57
N VAL A 284 4.92 -0.66 16.97
CA VAL A 284 4.60 0.73 16.61
C VAL A 284 5.64 1.70 17.16
N LEU A 285 6.07 1.51 18.41
CA LEU A 285 7.13 2.31 19.04
C LEU A 285 8.46 2.18 18.30
N LEU A 286 8.84 0.96 17.89
CA LEU A 286 10.09 0.70 17.18
C LEU A 286 10.09 1.25 15.75
N ALA A 287 8.98 1.07 15.02
CA ALA A 287 8.85 1.55 13.65
C ALA A 287 8.95 3.08 13.56
N ASN A 288 8.55 3.79 14.62
CA ASN A 288 8.56 5.26 14.71
C ASN A 288 9.62 5.82 15.67
N ALA A 289 10.65 5.03 16.00
CA ALA A 289 11.71 5.49 16.88
C ALA A 289 12.54 6.61 16.22
N SER A 290 12.78 7.68 16.97
CA SER A 290 13.60 8.83 16.52
C SER A 290 15.08 8.52 16.40
N SER A 291 15.56 7.45 17.06
CA SER A 291 16.96 7.02 17.02
C SER A 291 17.09 5.54 17.39
N VAL A 292 18.30 5.00 17.17
CA VAL A 292 18.63 3.62 17.56
C VAL A 292 18.66 3.48 19.08
N GLU A 293 19.06 4.54 19.78
CA GLU A 293 19.10 4.61 21.24
C GLU A 293 17.69 4.58 21.84
N THR A 294 16.76 5.33 21.25
CA THR A 294 15.34 5.30 21.62
C THR A 294 14.74 3.91 21.36
N ALA A 295 15.05 3.29 20.22
CA ALA A 295 14.61 1.92 19.92
C ALA A 295 15.15 0.90 20.93
N ARG A 296 16.42 1.04 21.36
CA ARG A 296 17.02 0.22 22.41
C ARG A 296 16.27 0.39 23.72
N ARG A 297 15.99 1.63 24.13
CA ARG A 297 15.22 1.94 25.35
C ARG A 297 13.87 1.23 25.37
N TYR A 298 13.14 1.24 24.24
CA TYR A 298 11.86 0.53 24.14
C TYR A 298 12.01 -0.99 24.27
N ILE A 299 13.05 -1.57 23.64
CA ILE A 299 13.34 -3.01 23.77
C ILE A 299 13.75 -3.36 25.19
N ASP A 300 14.55 -2.54 25.87
CA ASP A 300 15.00 -2.81 27.24
C ASP A 300 13.83 -2.94 28.21
N HIS A 301 12.79 -2.10 28.04
CA HIS A 301 11.57 -2.12 28.86
C HIS A 301 10.51 -3.14 28.41
N SER A 302 10.73 -3.84 27.29
CA SER A 302 9.82 -4.89 26.80
C SER A 302 9.87 -6.16 27.67
N PRO A 303 8.86 -7.05 27.59
CA PRO A 303 8.87 -8.32 28.32
C PRO A 303 9.80 -9.40 27.69
N GLU A 304 10.46 -9.11 26.56
CA GLU A 304 11.32 -10.07 25.87
C GLU A 304 12.46 -10.60 26.77
N SER A 305 12.92 -11.82 26.50
CA SER A 305 14.03 -12.40 27.27
C SER A 305 15.32 -11.59 27.07
N HIS A 306 16.12 -11.47 28.13
CA HIS A 306 17.41 -10.75 28.08
C HIS A 306 18.34 -11.29 26.97
N GLN A 307 18.29 -12.60 26.69
CA GLN A 307 19.08 -13.22 25.62
C GLN A 307 18.66 -12.72 24.23
N LEU A 308 17.34 -12.59 23.96
CA LEU A 308 16.82 -12.09 22.68
C LEU A 308 17.16 -10.61 22.49
N LYS A 309 17.01 -9.79 23.53
CA LYS A 309 17.39 -8.37 23.52
C LYS A 309 18.87 -8.19 23.23
N TRP A 310 19.73 -8.89 23.98
CA TRP A 310 21.18 -8.82 23.80
C TRP A 310 21.62 -9.30 22.41
N ASN A 311 20.94 -10.31 21.86
CA ASN A 311 21.22 -10.80 20.50
C ASN A 311 21.01 -9.71 19.44
N LEU A 312 19.98 -8.86 19.59
CA LEU A 312 19.74 -7.73 18.68
C LEU A 312 20.82 -6.66 18.77
N TYR A 313 21.53 -6.54 19.89
CA TYR A 313 22.54 -5.50 20.10
C TYR A 313 23.94 -5.91 19.64
N ARG A 314 24.22 -7.21 19.56
CA ARG A 314 25.49 -7.76 19.10
C ARG A 314 25.75 -7.44 17.63
N GLU A 315 27.01 -7.22 17.28
CA GLU A 315 27.43 -7.02 15.88
C GLU A 315 27.19 -8.28 15.04
N ASN A 316 27.41 -9.45 15.65
CA ASN A 316 27.16 -10.77 15.07
C ASN A 316 26.06 -11.48 15.87
N PRO A 317 24.80 -11.38 15.44
CA PRO A 317 23.69 -12.05 16.11
C PRO A 317 23.65 -13.55 15.80
N ASP A 318 23.24 -14.34 16.78
CA ASP A 318 22.97 -15.77 16.64
C ASP A 318 21.69 -16.01 15.79
N PRO A 319 21.78 -16.77 14.68
CA PRO A 319 20.63 -17.14 13.85
C PRO A 319 19.50 -17.85 14.62
N GLY A 320 19.85 -18.71 15.58
CA GLY A 320 18.87 -19.49 16.34
C GLY A 320 17.97 -18.61 17.20
N LEU A 321 18.55 -17.59 17.83
CA LEU A 321 17.84 -16.60 18.62
C LEU A 321 17.05 -15.62 17.73
N LEU A 322 17.58 -15.24 16.56
CA LEU A 322 16.86 -14.38 15.61
C LEU A 322 15.58 -15.02 15.06
N LYS A 323 15.56 -16.35 14.90
CA LYS A 323 14.36 -17.07 14.43
C LYS A 323 13.23 -17.11 15.48
N LYS A 324 13.58 -17.06 16.77
CA LYS A 324 12.60 -17.05 17.88
C LYS A 324 11.93 -15.70 18.12
N LEU A 325 12.59 -14.61 17.71
CA LEU A 325 12.06 -13.26 17.88
C LEU A 325 10.82 -13.04 17.00
N ASP A 326 9.86 -12.25 17.44
CA ASP A 326 8.75 -11.81 16.59
C ASP A 326 9.24 -11.05 15.32
N VAL A 327 8.55 -11.25 14.19
CA VAL A 327 8.92 -10.62 12.91
C VAL A 327 8.72 -9.11 12.97
N GLY A 328 7.64 -8.65 13.62
CA GLY A 328 7.32 -7.24 13.78
C GLY A 328 8.41 -6.52 14.57
N ILE A 329 8.84 -7.09 15.69
CA ILE A 329 9.94 -6.53 16.50
C ILE A 329 11.22 -6.39 15.67
N LEU A 330 11.60 -7.42 14.90
CA LEU A 330 12.79 -7.35 14.04
C LEU A 330 12.63 -6.28 12.94
N ALA A 331 11.48 -6.23 12.27
CA ALA A 331 11.20 -5.25 11.23
C ALA A 331 11.25 -3.82 11.77
N GLY A 332 10.64 -3.57 12.93
CA GLY A 332 10.69 -2.27 13.62
C GLY A 332 12.12 -1.89 14.04
N TYR A 333 12.91 -2.83 14.55
CA TYR A 333 14.32 -2.57 14.89
C TYR A 333 15.17 -2.27 13.65
N ILE A 334 14.96 -3.01 12.54
CA ILE A 334 15.63 -2.74 11.27
C ILE A 334 15.23 -1.36 10.72
N GLN A 335 13.96 -0.98 10.83
CA GLN A 335 13.49 0.36 10.48
C GLN A 335 14.25 1.42 11.29
N ALA A 336 14.30 1.30 12.62
CA ALA A 336 15.04 2.24 13.48
C ALA A 336 16.55 2.30 13.16
N LEU A 337 17.16 1.16 12.79
CA LEU A 337 18.58 1.11 12.39
C LEU A 337 18.88 1.84 11.08
N THR A 338 17.93 1.83 10.14
CA THR A 338 18.16 2.25 8.75
C THR A 338 17.43 3.54 8.36
N ALA A 339 16.48 4.03 9.16
CA ALA A 339 15.68 5.23 8.86
C ALA A 339 16.49 6.53 8.89
N HIS A 340 17.48 6.65 9.78
CA HIS A 340 18.16 7.92 10.05
C HIS A 340 19.60 7.95 9.51
N GLY A 341 19.90 8.97 8.68
CA GLY A 341 21.24 9.27 8.21
C GLY A 341 22.18 9.58 9.38
N SER A 342 23.07 8.65 9.69
CA SER A 342 24.06 8.81 10.77
C SER A 342 25.46 8.56 10.24
N LYS A 343 26.50 8.95 11.00
CA LYS A 343 27.91 8.78 10.59
C LYS A 343 28.28 7.36 10.16
N ARG A 344 27.52 6.34 10.58
CA ARG A 344 27.69 4.90 10.28
C ARG A 344 26.52 4.28 9.52
N SER A 345 25.77 5.07 8.74
CA SER A 345 24.54 4.61 8.06
C SER A 345 24.77 3.38 7.16
N GLY A 346 25.81 3.37 6.32
CA GLY A 346 26.17 2.22 5.49
C GLY A 346 26.44 0.94 6.28
N ASN A 347 27.17 1.04 7.40
CA ASN A 347 27.43 -0.11 8.27
C ASN A 347 26.14 -0.64 8.93
N LYS A 348 25.23 0.27 9.33
CA LYS A 348 23.90 -0.10 9.87
C LYS A 348 23.04 -0.79 8.80
N MET A 349 23.07 -0.30 7.55
CA MET A 349 22.39 -0.93 6.42
C MET A 349 22.92 -2.34 6.14
N MET A 350 24.25 -2.50 6.05
CA MET A 350 24.87 -3.82 5.86
C MET A 350 24.56 -4.77 7.01
N ARG A 351 24.50 -4.26 8.25
CA ARG A 351 24.06 -5.04 9.41
C ARG A 351 22.60 -5.47 9.30
N ALA A 352 21.69 -4.59 8.86
CA ALA A 352 20.29 -4.95 8.64
C ALA A 352 20.13 -6.05 7.58
N ILE A 353 20.82 -5.93 6.46
CA ILE A 353 20.87 -6.95 5.40
C ILE A 353 21.40 -8.28 5.94
N ARG A 354 22.47 -8.24 6.75
CA ARG A 354 23.02 -9.44 7.41
C ARG A 354 21.99 -10.08 8.34
N MET A 355 21.31 -9.32 9.19
CA MET A 355 20.27 -9.84 10.10
C MET A 355 19.11 -10.49 9.34
N ALA A 356 18.65 -9.86 8.26
CA ALA A 356 17.61 -10.43 7.41
C ALA A 356 18.06 -11.77 6.78
N ARG A 357 19.29 -11.83 6.24
CA ARG A 357 19.87 -13.07 5.71
C ARG A 357 20.01 -14.16 6.78
N LEU A 358 20.48 -13.84 7.98
CA LEU A 358 20.65 -14.84 9.05
C LEU A 358 19.31 -15.40 9.54
N ARG A 359 18.25 -14.58 9.58
CA ARG A 359 16.92 -15.02 9.99
C ARG A 359 16.24 -15.89 8.94
N PHE A 360 16.20 -15.41 7.70
CA PHE A 360 15.39 -16.03 6.64
C PHE A 360 16.19 -17.01 5.78
N GLY A 361 17.52 -16.89 5.70
CA GLY A 361 18.33 -17.69 4.80
C GLY A 361 17.84 -17.52 3.35
N THR A 362 17.49 -18.63 2.72
CA THR A 362 16.87 -18.68 1.38
C THR A 362 15.33 -18.71 1.42
N SER A 363 14.73 -18.65 2.62
CA SER A 363 13.28 -18.73 2.81
C SER A 363 12.59 -17.45 2.37
N LYS A 364 11.83 -17.54 1.27
CA LYS A 364 11.01 -16.45 0.73
C LYS A 364 9.59 -16.50 1.30
N SER A 365 9.46 -16.10 2.57
CA SER A 365 8.18 -16.05 3.31
C SER A 365 7.58 -14.64 3.32
N PRO A 366 6.26 -14.47 3.59
CA PRO A 366 5.66 -13.14 3.75
C PRO A 366 6.37 -12.29 4.83
N ALA A 367 6.81 -12.92 5.92
CA ALA A 367 7.61 -12.29 6.96
C ALA A 367 8.96 -11.74 6.42
N ALA A 368 9.57 -12.45 5.47
CA ALA A 368 10.78 -11.98 4.80
C ALA A 368 10.48 -10.76 3.91
N GLN A 369 9.34 -10.75 3.20
CA GLN A 369 8.92 -9.61 2.38
C GLN A 369 8.72 -8.34 3.22
N THR A 370 8.16 -8.43 4.43
CA THR A 370 8.04 -7.28 5.32
C THR A 370 9.41 -6.68 5.66
N VAL A 371 10.36 -7.52 6.07
CA VAL A 371 11.70 -7.06 6.48
C VAL A 371 12.51 -6.54 5.29
N TRP A 372 12.53 -7.28 4.17
CA TRP A 372 13.23 -6.85 2.95
C TRP A 372 12.57 -5.62 2.33
N GLY A 373 11.25 -5.47 2.45
CA GLY A 373 10.53 -4.26 2.03
C GLY A 373 10.96 -3.02 2.83
N THR A 374 11.16 -3.15 4.14
CA THR A 374 11.73 -2.08 4.98
C THR A 374 13.16 -1.72 4.54
N ILE A 375 14.00 -2.72 4.27
CA ILE A 375 15.37 -2.51 3.76
C ILE A 375 15.33 -1.80 2.41
N LEU A 376 14.50 -2.26 1.48
CA LEU A 376 14.32 -1.67 0.16
C LEU A 376 13.85 -0.22 0.23
N LYS A 377 12.92 0.08 1.14
CA LYS A 377 12.48 1.45 1.41
C LYS A 377 13.64 2.34 1.85
N ASN A 378 14.45 1.89 2.79
CA ASN A 378 15.53 2.71 3.35
C ASN A 378 16.76 2.77 2.43
N LEU A 379 16.95 1.80 1.52
CA LEU A 379 17.94 1.87 0.44
C LEU A 379 17.62 2.97 -0.59
N SER A 380 16.42 3.56 -0.59
CA SER A 380 16.09 4.71 -1.46
C SER A 380 16.65 6.05 -0.96
N GLN A 381 17.39 6.09 0.16
CA GLN A 381 18.11 7.28 0.64
C GLN A 381 19.30 7.64 -0.27
N HIS A 382 19.88 8.84 -0.14
CA HIS A 382 20.99 9.26 -1.01
C HIS A 382 22.27 8.47 -0.65
N HIS A 383 23.04 8.02 -1.65
CA HIS A 383 24.25 7.22 -1.42
C HIS A 383 25.28 7.95 -0.54
N VAL A 384 25.48 9.26 -0.77
CA VAL A 384 26.27 10.17 0.08
C VAL A 384 25.82 10.16 1.55
N ALA A 385 24.51 10.27 1.82
CA ALA A 385 23.98 10.23 3.18
C ALA A 385 24.21 8.86 3.85
N MET A 386 24.16 7.78 3.06
CA MET A 386 24.49 6.43 3.52
C MET A 386 26.00 6.18 3.62
N LYS A 387 26.83 7.02 2.99
CA LYS A 387 28.29 6.84 2.85
C LYS A 387 28.65 5.52 2.17
N ILE A 388 27.93 5.18 1.10
CA ILE A 388 28.21 4.04 0.22
C ILE A 388 28.37 4.55 -1.22
N SER A 389 29.05 3.80 -2.09
CA SER A 389 29.11 4.15 -3.50
C SER A 389 27.76 3.91 -4.20
N LEU A 390 27.48 4.69 -5.25
CA LEU A 390 26.29 4.52 -6.09
C LEU A 390 26.17 3.08 -6.62
N GLY A 391 27.27 2.52 -7.13
CA GLY A 391 27.30 1.14 -7.62
C GLY A 391 26.99 0.10 -6.54
N LEU A 392 27.45 0.30 -5.30
CA LEU A 392 27.09 -0.59 -4.19
C LEU A 392 25.61 -0.44 -3.83
N GLN A 393 25.07 0.78 -3.81
CA GLN A 393 23.64 1.01 -3.55
C GLN A 393 22.75 0.25 -4.54
N LEU A 394 23.03 0.37 -5.84
CA LEU A 394 22.27 -0.31 -6.89
C LEU A 394 22.34 -1.83 -6.76
N LYS A 395 23.53 -2.38 -6.48
CA LYS A 395 23.70 -3.82 -6.22
C LYS A 395 22.91 -4.29 -5.00
N LEU A 396 22.89 -3.51 -3.92
CA LEU A 396 22.11 -3.84 -2.73
C LEU A 396 20.60 -3.76 -2.99
N LEU A 397 20.14 -2.81 -3.81
CA LEU A 397 18.74 -2.67 -4.21
C LEU A 397 18.27 -3.89 -5.02
N LEU A 398 19.06 -4.30 -6.03
CA LEU A 398 18.82 -5.50 -6.82
C LEU A 398 18.81 -6.75 -5.94
N HIS A 399 19.83 -6.90 -5.08
CA HIS A 399 19.91 -8.02 -4.13
C HIS A 399 18.68 -8.09 -3.22
N ALA A 400 18.25 -6.96 -2.64
CA ALA A 400 17.08 -6.93 -1.76
C ALA A 400 15.82 -7.40 -2.50
N MET A 401 15.65 -6.97 -3.75
CA MET A 401 14.51 -7.36 -4.59
C MET A 401 14.52 -8.87 -4.92
N GLU A 402 15.68 -9.46 -5.19
CA GLU A 402 15.81 -10.91 -5.43
C GLU A 402 15.35 -11.76 -4.24
N GLN A 403 15.55 -11.27 -3.01
CA GLN A 403 15.14 -11.99 -1.80
C GLN A 403 13.63 -11.94 -1.54
N MET A 404 12.87 -11.10 -2.25
CA MET A 404 11.45 -10.87 -1.99
C MET A 404 10.48 -11.78 -2.79
N GLY A 405 10.96 -12.55 -3.79
CA GLY A 405 10.10 -13.42 -4.60
C GLY A 405 9.81 -14.77 -3.93
N GLY A 406 8.61 -14.94 -3.35
CA GLY A 406 8.18 -16.15 -2.62
C GLY A 406 7.26 -17.09 -3.41
N ARG A 407 6.60 -18.04 -2.72
CA ARG A 407 5.60 -18.97 -3.30
C ARG A 407 4.43 -18.21 -3.95
N ASP A 408 4.07 -17.05 -3.39
CA ASP A 408 2.97 -16.20 -3.86
C ASP A 408 3.43 -15.16 -4.91
N GLY A 409 4.67 -15.26 -5.40
CA GLY A 409 5.24 -14.30 -6.35
C GLY A 409 5.79 -13.02 -5.71
N ILE A 410 5.95 -11.99 -6.53
CA ILE A 410 6.35 -10.63 -6.11
C ILE A 410 5.07 -9.85 -5.80
N THR A 411 5.07 -9.12 -4.68
CA THR A 411 3.95 -8.21 -4.36
C THR A 411 4.07 -6.90 -5.13
N LEU A 412 2.94 -6.34 -5.59
CA LEU A 412 2.85 -5.02 -6.22
C LEU A 412 3.56 -3.93 -5.41
N ARG A 413 3.37 -3.91 -4.08
CA ARG A 413 4.03 -2.95 -3.18
C ARG A 413 5.57 -3.02 -3.25
N ALA A 414 6.13 -4.22 -3.31
CA ALA A 414 7.59 -4.42 -3.42
C ALA A 414 8.10 -3.89 -4.77
N PHE A 415 7.37 -4.19 -5.84
CA PHE A 415 7.67 -3.69 -7.17
C PHE A 415 7.64 -2.15 -7.24
N VAL A 416 6.55 -1.52 -6.78
CA VAL A 416 6.43 -0.04 -6.78
C VAL A 416 7.54 0.58 -5.94
N GLN A 417 7.87 0.01 -4.78
CA GLN A 417 8.96 0.50 -3.94
C GLN A 417 10.34 0.35 -4.60
N PHE A 418 10.56 -0.73 -5.36
CA PHE A 418 11.78 -0.94 -6.13
C PHE A 418 11.92 0.09 -7.26
N SER A 419 10.88 0.26 -8.08
CA SER A 419 10.83 1.25 -9.17
C SER A 419 11.02 2.67 -8.65
N LYS A 420 10.34 3.03 -7.55
CA LYS A 420 10.52 4.31 -6.85
C LYS A 420 11.94 4.48 -6.30
N GLY A 421 12.55 3.40 -5.83
CA GLY A 421 13.95 3.38 -5.38
C GLY A 421 14.92 3.70 -6.51
N ILE A 422 14.81 3.01 -7.65
CA ILE A 422 15.61 3.29 -8.85
C ILE A 422 15.41 4.74 -9.31
N ARG A 423 14.16 5.18 -9.47
CA ARG A 423 13.83 6.56 -9.86
C ARG A 423 14.49 7.60 -8.97
N LYS A 424 14.37 7.44 -7.64
CA LYS A 424 14.97 8.37 -6.67
C LYS A 424 16.48 8.42 -6.74
N ILE A 425 17.12 7.28 -7.02
CA ILE A 425 18.57 7.22 -7.20
C ILE A 425 18.95 8.01 -8.45
N VAL A 426 18.34 7.72 -9.61
CA VAL A 426 18.66 8.43 -10.86
C VAL A 426 18.37 9.93 -10.75
N ARG A 427 17.21 10.31 -10.20
CA ARG A 427 16.82 11.71 -10.01
C ARG A 427 17.90 12.55 -9.32
N ARG A 428 18.51 12.02 -8.26
CA ARG A 428 19.56 12.74 -7.51
C ARG A 428 20.87 12.90 -8.26
N GLU A 429 21.11 12.06 -9.26
CA GLU A 429 22.26 12.20 -10.14
C GLU A 429 21.95 13.13 -11.33
N ILE A 430 20.67 13.42 -11.61
CA ILE A 430 20.25 14.36 -12.66
C ILE A 430 20.45 15.81 -12.24
N ASP A 431 20.23 16.17 -10.96
CA ASP A 431 20.39 17.56 -10.53
C ASP A 431 21.83 18.09 -10.76
N PRO A 432 22.90 17.37 -10.35
CA PRO A 432 24.27 17.77 -10.67
C PRO A 432 24.59 17.77 -12.17
N LEU A 433 23.97 16.85 -12.92
CA LEU A 433 24.14 16.80 -14.37
C LEU A 433 23.51 18.02 -15.06
N ALA A 434 22.34 18.46 -14.60
CA ALA A 434 21.67 19.64 -15.13
C ALA A 434 22.49 20.91 -14.85
N GLU A 435 23.08 21.03 -13.65
CA GLU A 435 24.03 22.12 -13.34
C GLU A 435 25.25 22.07 -14.28
N LEU A 436 25.85 20.89 -14.46
CA LEU A 436 27.01 20.72 -15.34
C LEU A 436 26.70 21.05 -16.81
N LEU A 437 25.51 20.72 -17.30
CA LEU A 437 25.06 21.07 -18.65
C LEU A 437 24.98 22.59 -18.87
N THR A 438 24.63 23.36 -17.83
CA THR A 438 24.62 24.83 -17.92
C THR A 438 26.01 25.46 -17.83
N GLU A 439 26.96 24.81 -17.15
CA GLU A 439 28.29 25.36 -16.89
C GLU A 439 29.35 24.92 -17.92
N ASN A 440 29.30 23.66 -18.39
CA ASN A 440 30.33 23.08 -19.25
C ASN A 440 29.78 21.90 -20.10
N GLU A 441 29.23 22.23 -21.27
CA GLU A 441 28.62 21.26 -22.21
C GLU A 441 29.57 20.13 -22.66
N ALA A 442 30.87 20.41 -22.80
CA ALA A 442 31.87 19.42 -23.21
C ALA A 442 32.13 18.37 -22.12
N SER A 443 32.13 18.78 -20.85
CA SER A 443 32.29 17.86 -19.72
C SER A 443 30.99 17.10 -19.43
N ALA A 444 29.85 17.77 -19.58
CA ALA A 444 28.53 17.13 -19.45
C ALA A 444 28.31 16.02 -20.49
N SER A 445 28.72 16.24 -21.74
CA SER A 445 28.62 15.25 -22.82
C SER A 445 29.39 13.95 -22.58
N MET A 446 30.33 13.95 -21.62
CA MET A 446 31.10 12.76 -21.23
C MET A 446 30.48 12.00 -20.04
N ASP A 447 29.40 12.51 -19.45
CA ASP A 447 28.74 11.86 -18.31
C ASP A 447 28.11 10.52 -18.72
N PRO A 448 28.43 9.40 -18.03
CA PRO A 448 27.86 8.08 -18.33
C PRO A 448 26.33 8.03 -18.28
N LEU A 449 25.66 8.91 -17.53
CA LEU A 449 24.21 8.93 -17.38
C LEU A 449 23.50 9.40 -18.65
N LEU A 450 24.11 10.28 -19.45
CA LEU A 450 23.52 10.72 -20.72
C LEU A 450 23.35 9.57 -21.72
N ARG A 451 24.20 8.52 -21.62
CA ARG A 451 24.09 7.30 -22.42
C ARG A 451 22.82 6.49 -22.15
N LEU A 452 22.03 6.84 -21.13
CA LEU A 452 20.69 6.28 -20.93
C LEU A 452 19.69 6.88 -21.93
N TYR A 453 19.89 8.13 -22.35
CA TYR A 453 18.94 8.90 -23.17
C TYR A 453 19.40 9.08 -24.63
N GLU A 454 20.71 9.00 -24.90
CA GLU A 454 21.29 9.19 -26.24
C GLU A 454 21.02 8.02 -27.23
N LYS A 455 20.30 6.96 -26.83
CA LYS A 455 20.11 5.78 -27.70
C LYS A 455 19.17 6.08 -28.88
N ASP A 456 19.61 5.69 -30.08
CA ASP A 456 18.77 5.66 -31.27
C ASP A 456 17.87 4.38 -31.24
N PRO A 457 16.55 4.49 -31.53
CA PRO A 457 15.60 3.39 -31.43
C PRO A 457 15.90 2.20 -32.35
N ALA A 458 16.74 2.37 -33.39
CA ALA A 458 17.12 1.30 -34.31
C ALA A 458 18.02 0.20 -33.70
N ALA A 459 18.72 0.48 -32.59
CA ALA A 459 19.66 -0.47 -31.98
C ALA A 459 19.00 -1.54 -31.06
N GLN A 460 17.69 -1.47 -30.83
CA GLN A 460 16.97 -2.45 -29.99
C GLN A 460 16.68 -3.78 -30.71
N ALA A 461 16.80 -3.85 -32.04
CA ALA A 461 16.46 -5.05 -32.80
C ALA A 461 17.54 -6.15 -32.82
N THR A 462 18.78 -5.88 -32.38
CA THR A 462 19.91 -6.80 -32.58
C THR A 462 20.81 -6.90 -31.35
N SER A 463 20.33 -7.52 -30.27
CA SER A 463 21.21 -8.20 -29.31
C SER A 463 20.45 -9.31 -28.58
N PRO A 464 20.76 -10.59 -28.83
CA PRO A 464 20.20 -11.68 -28.04
C PRO A 464 20.77 -11.64 -26.63
N VAL A 465 19.87 -11.47 -25.64
CA VAL A 465 20.14 -11.63 -24.22
C VAL A 465 20.64 -13.05 -23.97
N SER A 466 21.93 -13.20 -23.65
CA SER A 466 22.48 -14.47 -23.17
C SER A 466 21.89 -14.76 -21.80
N THR A 467 21.06 -15.79 -21.74
CA THR A 467 20.39 -16.29 -20.54
C THR A 467 21.40 -17.12 -19.73
N GLU A 468 22.14 -16.52 -18.80
CA GLU A 468 22.83 -17.29 -17.77
C GLU A 468 21.93 -17.47 -16.55
N ALA A 469 21.72 -18.73 -16.17
CA ALA A 469 20.81 -19.15 -15.10
C ALA A 469 21.20 -18.59 -13.71
N PRO A 470 20.23 -18.20 -12.86
CA PRO A 470 20.49 -17.65 -11.54
C PRO A 470 20.76 -18.77 -10.53
N GLY A 471 22.02 -19.19 -10.43
CA GLY A 471 22.39 -20.36 -9.64
C GLY A 471 23.77 -20.30 -8.98
N LYS A 472 24.27 -19.13 -8.58
CA LYS A 472 25.45 -19.06 -7.70
C LYS A 472 25.25 -18.01 -6.61
N GLN A 473 25.25 -18.48 -5.36
CA GLN A 473 25.19 -17.67 -4.16
C GLN A 473 26.44 -16.78 -4.09
N THR A 474 26.27 -15.47 -4.28
CA THR A 474 27.36 -14.50 -4.11
C THR A 474 27.63 -14.29 -2.63
N THR A 475 28.69 -14.92 -2.13
CA THR A 475 29.21 -14.76 -0.78
C THR A 475 29.75 -13.33 -0.62
N LEU A 476 28.98 -12.45 0.03
CA LEU A 476 29.43 -11.12 0.44
C LEU A 476 30.21 -11.21 1.75
N THR A 477 31.46 -11.65 1.67
CA THR A 477 32.45 -11.49 2.73
C THR A 477 33.24 -10.21 2.51
N SER A 478 33.40 -9.44 3.59
CA SER A 478 34.26 -8.26 3.61
C SER A 478 35.72 -8.70 3.47
N THR A 479 36.27 -8.55 2.28
CA THR A 479 37.71 -8.56 2.09
C THR A 479 38.03 -7.52 1.02
N ARG A 480 38.98 -6.65 1.36
CA ARG A 480 39.67 -5.76 0.43
C ARG A 480 40.16 -6.60 -0.76
N GLU A 481 40.05 -6.03 -1.96
CA GLU A 481 40.57 -6.46 -3.29
C GLU A 481 39.56 -7.15 -4.26
N GLY A 482 39.00 -6.36 -5.20
CA GLY A 482 38.42 -6.68 -6.54
C GLY A 482 37.14 -7.56 -6.63
N PRO A 483 36.00 -7.09 -7.21
CA PRO A 483 35.90 -6.45 -8.53
C PRO A 483 35.12 -5.11 -8.51
N GLU A 484 35.87 -4.03 -8.61
CA GLU A 484 35.44 -2.70 -9.06
C GLU A 484 35.38 -2.76 -10.60
N THR A 485 34.44 -2.25 -11.39
CA THR A 485 33.40 -1.23 -11.23
C THR A 485 32.53 -1.37 -12.48
N GLN A 486 31.36 -2.01 -12.41
CA GLN A 486 30.39 -1.84 -13.51
C GLN A 486 30.00 -0.36 -13.53
N PRO A 487 30.03 0.29 -14.71
CA PRO A 487 29.71 1.70 -14.77
C PRO A 487 28.23 1.89 -14.39
N PRO A 488 27.86 3.02 -13.75
CA PRO A 488 26.51 3.23 -13.21
C PRO A 488 25.39 3.02 -14.24
N ASP A 489 25.61 3.40 -15.50
CA ASP A 489 24.68 3.23 -16.62
C ASP A 489 24.31 1.75 -16.85
N MET A 490 25.27 0.83 -16.77
CA MET A 490 25.01 -0.61 -16.89
C MET A 490 24.17 -1.15 -15.73
N LEU A 491 24.38 -0.62 -14.52
CA LEU A 491 23.57 -0.99 -13.35
C LEU A 491 22.15 -0.41 -13.43
N PHE A 492 21.98 0.80 -13.95
CA PHE A 492 20.66 1.37 -14.22
C PHE A 492 19.91 0.58 -15.30
N ARG A 493 20.58 0.18 -16.38
CA ARG A 493 20.01 -0.72 -17.41
C ARG A 493 19.62 -2.08 -16.83
N SER A 494 20.43 -2.64 -15.94
CA SER A 494 20.09 -3.87 -15.22
C SER A 494 18.86 -3.68 -14.33
N GLY A 495 18.75 -2.52 -13.66
CA GLY A 495 17.57 -2.10 -12.91
C GLY A 495 16.32 -2.00 -13.79
N ALA A 496 16.42 -1.34 -14.95
CA ALA A 496 15.35 -1.20 -15.93
C ALA A 496 14.88 -2.55 -16.49
N ALA A 497 15.82 -3.42 -16.88
CA ALA A 497 15.51 -4.78 -17.33
C ALA A 497 14.76 -5.57 -16.23
N ARG A 498 15.22 -5.46 -14.98
CA ARG A 498 14.54 -6.09 -13.84
C ARG A 498 13.15 -5.50 -13.60
N MET A 499 12.97 -4.19 -13.72
CA MET A 499 11.64 -3.55 -13.63
C MET A 499 10.68 -4.13 -14.68
N LYS A 500 11.10 -4.23 -15.95
CA LYS A 500 10.27 -4.79 -17.02
C LYS A 500 9.91 -6.26 -16.80
N GLU A 501 10.87 -7.09 -16.36
CA GLU A 501 10.63 -8.50 -16.03
C GLU A 501 9.60 -8.65 -14.91
N LEU A 502 9.73 -7.85 -13.84
CA LEU A 502 8.80 -7.86 -12.71
C LEU A 502 7.40 -7.39 -13.13
N PHE A 503 7.30 -6.35 -13.96
CA PHE A 503 6.04 -5.87 -14.50
C PHE A 503 5.33 -6.96 -15.31
N ASN A 504 6.03 -7.61 -16.23
CA ASN A 504 5.47 -8.70 -17.03
C ASN A 504 5.03 -9.89 -16.16
N THR A 505 5.78 -10.20 -15.10
CA THR A 505 5.40 -11.23 -14.13
C THR A 505 4.09 -10.89 -13.42
N LEU A 506 3.94 -9.65 -12.93
CA LEU A 506 2.72 -9.17 -12.27
C LEU A 506 1.53 -9.19 -13.23
N LYS A 507 1.73 -8.70 -14.45
CA LYS A 507 0.70 -8.70 -15.50
C LYS A 507 0.22 -10.10 -15.84
N ALA A 508 1.14 -11.07 -15.99
CA ALA A 508 0.78 -12.46 -16.26
C ALA A 508 -0.04 -13.08 -15.10
N GLN A 509 0.37 -12.84 -13.86
CA GLN A 509 -0.35 -13.29 -12.66
C GLN A 509 -1.75 -12.67 -12.53
N GLU A 510 -1.89 -11.39 -12.91
CA GLU A 510 -3.18 -10.72 -12.92
C GLU A 510 -4.08 -11.27 -14.03
N CYS A 511 -3.57 -11.48 -15.24
CA CYS A 511 -4.34 -12.09 -16.33
C CYS A 511 -4.86 -13.49 -15.94
N GLU A 512 -4.06 -14.30 -15.24
CA GLU A 512 -4.54 -15.58 -14.71
C GLU A 512 -5.63 -15.41 -13.66
N SER A 513 -5.50 -14.40 -12.78
CA SER A 513 -6.48 -14.10 -11.73
C SER A 513 -7.81 -13.61 -12.30
N GLN A 514 -7.77 -12.73 -13.30
CA GLN A 514 -8.95 -12.12 -13.93
C GLN A 514 -9.85 -13.14 -14.63
N ARG A 515 -9.28 -14.19 -15.25
CA ARG A 515 -10.04 -15.29 -15.88
C ARG A 515 -11.01 -16.02 -14.93
N PHE A 516 -10.79 -15.94 -13.62
CA PHE A 516 -11.68 -16.55 -12.63
C PHE A 516 -12.87 -15.64 -12.28
N PHE A 517 -12.80 -14.34 -12.56
CA PHE A 517 -13.85 -13.39 -12.21
C PHE A 517 -15.01 -13.37 -13.20
N ASP A 518 -14.81 -13.82 -14.45
CA ASP A 518 -15.86 -13.82 -15.48
C ASP A 518 -17.13 -14.62 -15.08
N LYS A 519 -17.02 -15.51 -14.09
CA LYS A 519 -18.14 -16.31 -13.56
C LYS A 519 -18.86 -15.70 -12.36
N HIS A 520 -18.33 -14.61 -11.79
CA HIS A 520 -18.75 -14.08 -10.49
C HIS A 520 -19.18 -12.61 -10.58
N ARG A 521 -20.16 -12.20 -9.75
CA ARG A 521 -20.74 -10.85 -9.76
C ARG A 521 -19.93 -9.82 -8.97
N VAL A 522 -18.61 -9.77 -9.17
CA VAL A 522 -17.80 -8.70 -8.58
C VAL A 522 -17.95 -7.44 -9.43
N ALA A 523 -18.33 -6.32 -8.82
CA ALA A 523 -18.51 -5.05 -9.53
C ALA A 523 -17.24 -4.65 -10.30
N ALA A 524 -17.38 -4.13 -11.52
CA ALA A 524 -16.26 -3.85 -12.41
C ALA A 524 -15.20 -2.94 -11.75
N LEU A 525 -15.63 -1.86 -11.09
CA LEU A 525 -14.74 -0.95 -10.37
C LEU A 525 -14.06 -1.61 -9.15
N ASP A 526 -14.73 -2.53 -8.46
CA ASP A 526 -14.07 -3.31 -7.39
C ASP A 526 -13.00 -4.24 -7.99
N ARG A 527 -13.27 -4.87 -9.14
CA ARG A 527 -12.26 -5.69 -9.83
C ARG A 527 -11.04 -4.85 -10.19
N MET A 528 -11.23 -3.63 -10.69
CA MET A 528 -10.15 -2.70 -11.01
C MET A 528 -9.39 -2.19 -9.77
N ALA A 529 -10.09 -1.91 -8.67
CA ALA A 529 -9.49 -1.44 -7.42
C ALA A 529 -8.53 -2.47 -6.79
N TRP A 530 -8.76 -3.75 -7.02
CA TRP A 530 -8.02 -4.85 -6.38
C TRP A 530 -7.04 -5.60 -7.28
N ARG A 531 -6.77 -5.07 -8.48
CA ARG A 531 -5.74 -5.61 -9.35
C ARG A 531 -4.38 -5.64 -8.63
N LYS A 532 -3.61 -6.70 -8.88
CA LYS A 532 -2.25 -6.88 -8.33
C LYS A 532 -1.16 -6.41 -9.29
N ASP A 533 -1.55 -5.81 -10.41
CA ASP A 533 -0.65 -5.18 -11.38
C ASP A 533 -0.73 -3.64 -11.30
N LEU A 534 -0.11 -2.96 -12.27
CA LEU A 534 0.07 -1.50 -12.26
C LEU A 534 -1.11 -0.70 -12.80
N PHE A 535 -2.24 -1.34 -13.09
CA PHE A 535 -3.32 -0.73 -13.85
C PHE A 535 -4.24 0.14 -13.01
N ARG A 536 -3.69 0.77 -11.97
CA ARG A 536 -4.30 1.79 -11.13
C ARG A 536 -3.47 3.05 -11.20
N SER A 537 -4.11 4.22 -11.19
CA SER A 537 -3.43 5.51 -11.34
C SER A 537 -2.25 5.71 -10.40
N ASP A 538 -2.43 5.36 -9.12
CA ASP A 538 -1.45 5.53 -8.04
C ASP A 538 -0.16 4.73 -8.24
N HIS A 539 -0.22 3.65 -9.01
CA HIS A 539 0.93 2.80 -9.32
C HIS A 539 1.46 3.04 -10.72
N ALA A 540 0.58 3.33 -11.67
CA ALA A 540 0.92 3.68 -13.05
C ALA A 540 1.81 4.92 -13.10
N HIS A 541 1.41 6.01 -12.45
CA HIS A 541 2.17 7.26 -12.44
C HIS A 541 3.60 7.07 -11.93
N GLU A 542 3.76 6.37 -10.79
CA GLU A 542 5.06 6.06 -10.20
C GLU A 542 5.95 5.19 -11.10
N TYR A 543 5.36 4.23 -11.83
CA TYR A 543 6.11 3.38 -12.75
C TYR A 543 6.49 4.08 -14.04
N LEU A 544 5.57 4.84 -14.66
CA LEU A 544 5.86 5.62 -15.86
C LEU A 544 6.99 6.62 -15.60
N LEU A 545 6.95 7.33 -14.47
CA LEU A 545 8.08 8.18 -14.08
C LEU A 545 9.36 7.36 -13.94
N ALA A 546 9.32 6.21 -13.26
CA ALA A 546 10.52 5.38 -13.12
C ALA A 546 11.10 4.93 -14.47
N LEU A 547 10.26 4.62 -15.48
CA LEU A 547 10.67 4.30 -16.85
C LEU A 547 11.32 5.50 -17.54
N ALA A 548 10.72 6.70 -17.44
CA ALA A 548 11.29 7.92 -18.01
C ALA A 548 12.70 8.18 -17.46
N TYR A 549 12.88 8.08 -16.14
CA TYR A 549 14.17 8.31 -15.48
C TYR A 549 15.24 7.26 -15.83
N VAL A 550 14.90 6.11 -16.40
CA VAL A 550 15.89 5.14 -16.90
C VAL A 550 16.00 5.11 -18.43
N GLY A 551 15.31 6.02 -19.12
CA GLY A 551 15.35 6.19 -20.58
C GLY A 551 14.50 5.18 -21.37
N GLU A 552 13.52 4.53 -20.74
CA GLU A 552 12.69 3.50 -21.37
C GLU A 552 11.35 4.10 -21.88
N PHE A 553 11.43 5.05 -22.82
CA PHE A 553 10.26 5.81 -23.30
C PHE A 553 9.26 4.99 -24.13
N GLU A 554 9.74 4.08 -24.98
CA GLU A 554 8.89 3.17 -25.76
C GLU A 554 8.07 2.22 -24.86
N GLU A 555 8.71 1.70 -23.81
CA GLU A 555 8.01 0.90 -22.79
C GLU A 555 6.94 1.73 -22.08
N MET A 556 7.21 3.02 -21.84
CA MET A 556 6.26 3.93 -21.24
C MET A 556 5.00 4.10 -22.11
N ALA A 557 5.16 4.20 -23.42
CA ALA A 557 4.06 4.23 -24.39
C ALA A 557 3.29 2.90 -24.41
N ALA A 558 4.00 1.76 -24.40
CA ALA A 558 3.39 0.44 -24.37
C ALA A 558 2.57 0.19 -23.08
N VAL A 559 3.06 0.65 -21.93
CA VAL A 559 2.34 0.59 -20.66
C VAL A 559 1.09 1.47 -20.73
N LEU A 560 1.19 2.69 -21.26
CA LEU A 560 0.05 3.60 -21.38
C LEU A 560 -1.04 3.05 -22.31
N SER A 561 -0.66 2.47 -23.46
CA SER A 561 -1.60 1.77 -24.35
C SER A 561 -2.30 0.61 -23.63
N GLY A 562 -1.55 -0.16 -22.84
CA GLY A 562 -2.11 -1.18 -21.98
C GLY A 562 -3.15 -0.63 -21.01
N LEU A 563 -2.82 0.46 -20.30
CA LEU A 563 -3.73 1.11 -19.34
C LEU A 563 -5.05 1.49 -20.01
N ILE A 564 -4.97 2.17 -21.15
CA ILE A 564 -6.16 2.56 -21.92
C ILE A 564 -7.00 1.31 -22.22
N ARG A 565 -6.39 0.23 -22.74
CA ARG A 565 -7.12 -0.98 -23.12
C ARG A 565 -7.87 -1.64 -21.96
N GLU A 566 -7.25 -1.74 -20.79
CA GLU A 566 -7.88 -2.41 -19.62
C GLU A 566 -9.00 -1.55 -19.01
N TRP A 567 -8.89 -0.22 -19.05
CA TRP A 567 -9.92 0.68 -18.58
C TRP A 567 -11.05 0.92 -19.59
N SER A 568 -10.79 0.66 -20.88
CA SER A 568 -11.80 0.73 -21.96
C SER A 568 -12.70 -0.51 -22.04
N GLN A 569 -12.66 -1.40 -21.05
CA GLN A 569 -13.56 -2.56 -21.02
C GLN A 569 -15.02 -2.09 -20.88
N PRO A 570 -15.98 -2.63 -21.65
CA PRO A 570 -17.34 -2.09 -21.71
C PRO A 570 -18.03 -1.96 -20.35
N ASP A 571 -17.87 -2.95 -19.48
CA ASP A 571 -18.47 -2.98 -18.14
C ASP A 571 -17.78 -2.02 -17.16
N VAL A 572 -16.49 -1.73 -17.35
CA VAL A 572 -15.76 -0.72 -16.58
C VAL A 572 -16.22 0.68 -16.98
N VAL A 573 -16.37 0.93 -18.28
CA VAL A 573 -16.85 2.22 -18.81
C VAL A 573 -18.29 2.48 -18.35
N GLU A 574 -19.17 1.49 -18.46
CA GLU A 574 -20.54 1.58 -17.96
C GLU A 574 -20.56 1.93 -16.46
N ALA A 575 -19.78 1.22 -15.65
CA ALA A 575 -19.69 1.49 -14.22
C ALA A 575 -19.09 2.86 -13.88
N LEU A 576 -18.18 3.40 -14.70
CA LEU A 576 -17.64 4.76 -14.51
C LEU A 576 -18.70 5.83 -14.81
N VAL A 577 -19.54 5.62 -15.81
CA VAL A 577 -20.62 6.57 -16.18
C VAL A 577 -21.71 6.63 -15.11
N GLU A 578 -21.95 5.52 -14.39
CA GLU A 578 -22.93 5.47 -13.31
C GLU A 578 -22.51 6.24 -12.04
N VAL A 579 -21.22 6.53 -11.88
CA VAL A 579 -20.70 7.22 -10.69
C VAL A 579 -20.54 8.71 -10.99
N ASP A 580 -21.08 9.55 -10.10
CA ASP A 580 -21.02 11.02 -10.23
C ASP A 580 -19.57 11.54 -10.34
N GLU A 581 -18.61 10.86 -9.70
CA GLU A 581 -17.20 11.20 -9.69
C GLU A 581 -16.33 9.93 -9.79
N PRO A 582 -15.34 9.87 -10.71
CA PRO A 582 -14.51 8.68 -10.87
C PRO A 582 -13.71 8.40 -9.59
N PRO A 583 -13.54 7.12 -9.21
CA PRO A 583 -12.79 6.79 -8.01
C PRO A 583 -11.32 7.20 -8.16
N PRO A 584 -10.59 7.52 -7.07
CA PRO A 584 -9.22 8.05 -7.16
C PRO A 584 -8.23 7.17 -7.92
N HIS A 585 -8.44 5.85 -7.94
CA HIS A 585 -7.58 4.90 -8.64
C HIS A 585 -7.84 4.83 -10.17
N ALA A 586 -8.87 5.54 -10.65
CA ALA A 586 -9.25 5.69 -12.06
C ALA A 586 -8.83 7.06 -12.66
N ASP A 587 -8.27 7.96 -11.84
CA ASP A 587 -7.82 9.28 -12.29
C ASP A 587 -6.36 9.22 -12.79
N PHE A 588 -6.16 9.21 -14.11
CA PHE A 588 -4.84 9.10 -14.75
C PHE A 588 -4.24 10.45 -15.15
N PHE A 589 -4.76 11.58 -14.67
CA PHE A 589 -4.27 12.92 -15.00
C PHE A 589 -2.74 13.06 -14.86
N GLU A 590 -2.19 12.73 -13.69
CA GLU A 590 -0.75 12.83 -13.41
C GLU A 590 0.09 11.90 -14.30
N ALA A 591 -0.43 10.70 -14.61
CA ALA A 591 0.25 9.73 -15.46
C ALA A 591 0.35 10.24 -16.92
N LEU A 592 -0.73 10.82 -17.45
CA LEU A 592 -0.76 11.41 -18.78
C LEU A 592 0.11 12.66 -18.88
N CYS A 593 0.08 13.53 -17.86
CA CYS A 593 0.95 14.71 -17.80
C CYS A 593 2.44 14.32 -17.77
N ALA A 594 2.81 13.31 -16.97
CA ALA A 594 4.16 12.77 -16.94
C ALA A 594 4.59 12.20 -18.30
N PHE A 595 3.69 11.49 -19.01
CA PHE A 595 3.96 10.98 -20.36
C PHE A 595 4.24 12.10 -21.35
N ARG A 596 3.35 13.08 -21.39
CA ARG A 596 3.46 14.21 -22.32
C ARG A 596 4.69 15.08 -22.06
N LEU A 597 5.07 15.26 -20.80
CA LEU A 597 6.23 16.08 -20.44
C LEU A 597 7.56 15.37 -20.74
N LEU A 598 7.66 14.06 -20.48
CA LEU A 598 8.94 13.36 -20.47
C LEU A 598 9.15 12.37 -21.64
N ALA A 599 8.10 11.68 -22.10
CA ALA A 599 8.22 10.64 -23.12
C ALA A 599 7.76 11.10 -24.51
N GLU A 600 6.68 11.87 -24.63
CA GLU A 600 6.19 12.39 -25.92
C GLU A 600 7.29 13.07 -26.75
N PRO A 601 8.23 13.88 -26.18
CA PRO A 601 9.32 14.46 -26.96
C PRO A 601 10.38 13.46 -27.46
N MET A 602 10.39 12.23 -26.94
CA MET A 602 11.42 11.21 -27.14
C MET A 602 10.95 9.99 -27.93
N VAL A 603 9.65 9.88 -28.18
CA VAL A 603 8.99 8.76 -28.88
C VAL A 603 8.56 9.22 -30.28
N ASP A 604 8.40 8.27 -31.20
CA ASP A 604 7.89 8.53 -32.56
C ASP A 604 6.48 9.14 -32.56
N GLU A 605 6.23 10.10 -33.46
CA GLU A 605 4.96 10.82 -33.57
C GLU A 605 3.77 9.88 -33.85
N GLY A 606 3.97 8.83 -34.66
CA GLY A 606 2.91 7.86 -34.96
C GLY A 606 2.45 7.05 -33.75
N VAL A 607 3.35 6.79 -32.79
CA VAL A 607 3.00 6.12 -31.52
C VAL A 607 2.14 7.05 -30.65
N VAL A 608 2.47 8.35 -30.61
CA VAL A 608 1.73 9.36 -29.85
C VAL A 608 0.33 9.57 -30.44
N GLU A 609 0.22 9.69 -31.77
CA GLU A 609 -1.07 9.77 -32.45
C GLU A 609 -1.94 8.53 -32.18
N GLY A 610 -1.34 7.34 -32.20
CA GLY A 610 -2.03 6.09 -31.85
C GLY A 610 -2.60 6.10 -30.43
N LEU A 611 -1.85 6.59 -29.45
CA LEU A 611 -2.31 6.72 -28.05
C LEU A 611 -3.47 7.73 -27.91
N ARG A 612 -3.38 8.87 -28.60
CA ARG A 612 -4.45 9.89 -28.62
C ARG A 612 -5.74 9.34 -29.23
N GLY A 613 -5.62 8.56 -30.32
CA GLY A 613 -6.73 7.85 -30.93
C GLY A 613 -7.39 6.87 -29.96
N GLN A 614 -6.59 6.02 -29.30
CA GLN A 614 -7.09 5.05 -28.31
C GLN A 614 -7.85 5.73 -27.16
N ILE A 615 -7.37 6.86 -26.63
CA ILE A 615 -8.08 7.60 -25.56
C ILE A 615 -9.42 8.16 -26.06
N THR A 616 -9.44 8.71 -27.26
CA THR A 616 -10.67 9.27 -27.85
C THR A 616 -11.73 8.18 -28.06
N GLU A 617 -11.31 6.98 -28.44
CA GLU A 617 -12.19 5.83 -28.68
C GLU A 617 -12.56 5.07 -27.39
N SER A 618 -11.83 5.30 -26.29
CA SER A 618 -11.92 4.51 -25.05
C SER A 618 -13.26 4.64 -24.29
N GLY A 619 -13.93 5.80 -24.39
CA GLY A 619 -15.12 6.11 -23.61
C GLY A 619 -14.88 6.35 -22.11
N VAL A 620 -13.64 6.25 -21.61
CA VAL A 620 -13.28 6.33 -20.17
C VAL A 620 -13.31 7.78 -19.64
N GLY A 621 -13.52 8.77 -20.52
CA GLY A 621 -13.57 10.18 -20.14
C GLY A 621 -12.20 10.82 -19.86
N TRP A 622 -11.11 10.13 -20.20
CA TRP A 622 -9.76 10.71 -20.11
C TRP A 622 -9.54 11.75 -21.21
N LEU A 623 -8.87 12.84 -20.85
CA LEU A 623 -8.51 13.90 -21.78
C LEU A 623 -7.00 13.90 -22.00
N TRP A 624 -6.56 14.09 -23.24
CA TRP A 624 -5.14 14.33 -23.52
C TRP A 624 -4.75 15.67 -22.91
N PRO A 625 -3.78 15.73 -21.98
CA PRO A 625 -3.43 16.97 -21.29
C PRO A 625 -2.99 18.05 -22.27
N ASP A 626 -3.40 19.30 -22.06
CA ASP A 626 -2.94 20.47 -22.81
C ASP A 626 -1.78 21.19 -22.08
N GLY A 627 -1.29 22.30 -22.63
CA GLY A 627 -0.15 23.01 -22.03
C GLY A 627 -0.45 23.55 -20.62
N ALA A 628 -1.69 23.97 -20.38
CA ALA A 628 -2.15 24.46 -19.08
C ALA A 628 -2.23 23.33 -18.04
N ALA A 629 -2.67 22.13 -18.45
CA ALA A 629 -2.68 20.94 -17.62
C ALA A 629 -1.28 20.52 -17.18
N ILE A 630 -0.27 20.60 -18.06
CA ILE A 630 1.12 20.31 -17.71
C ILE A 630 1.64 21.33 -16.68
N GLN A 631 1.34 22.62 -16.87
CA GLN A 631 1.74 23.65 -15.91
C GLN A 631 1.10 23.41 -14.54
N THR A 632 -0.19 23.10 -14.52
CA THR A 632 -0.91 22.73 -13.29
C THR A 632 -0.27 21.52 -12.61
N TYR A 633 0.10 20.50 -13.39
CA TYR A 633 0.82 19.34 -12.87
C TYR A 633 2.17 19.72 -12.26
N LEU A 634 2.95 20.60 -12.90
CA LEU A 634 4.23 21.09 -12.35
C LEU A 634 4.03 21.92 -11.08
N ASP A 635 3.01 22.78 -11.02
CA ASP A 635 2.69 23.60 -9.85
C ASP A 635 2.26 22.75 -8.64
N ILE A 636 1.64 21.59 -8.89
CA ILE A 636 1.28 20.59 -7.86
C ILE A 636 2.52 19.85 -7.34
N GLN A 637 3.57 19.67 -8.16
CA GLN A 637 4.79 19.01 -7.72
C GLN A 637 5.57 19.94 -6.78
N GLU A 638 5.77 19.52 -5.52
CA GLU A 638 6.54 20.29 -4.53
C GLU A 638 8.05 20.45 -4.87
N ASP A 639 8.55 19.79 -5.92
CA ASP A 639 9.98 19.77 -6.28
C ASP A 639 10.20 19.89 -7.81
N ASP A 640 11.03 20.87 -8.20
CA ASP A 640 11.42 21.21 -9.58
C ASP A 640 12.15 20.10 -10.35
N SER A 641 12.55 19.00 -9.70
CA SER A 641 13.24 17.85 -10.28
C SER A 641 12.64 17.31 -11.59
N THR A 642 11.32 17.30 -11.74
CA THR A 642 10.65 16.84 -12.97
C THR A 642 10.86 17.84 -14.11
N ALA A 643 10.78 19.14 -13.80
CA ALA A 643 11.08 20.20 -14.76
C ALA A 643 12.58 20.25 -15.10
N THR A 644 13.46 20.04 -14.12
CA THR A 644 14.91 19.86 -14.34
C THR A 644 15.20 18.72 -15.29
N PHE A 645 14.57 17.56 -15.08
CA PHE A 645 14.76 16.44 -15.98
C PHE A 645 14.22 16.71 -17.39
N ALA A 646 13.06 17.35 -17.53
CA ALA A 646 12.52 17.74 -18.84
C ALA A 646 13.49 18.63 -19.63
N ARG A 647 14.18 19.57 -18.97
CA ARG A 647 15.22 20.42 -19.59
C ARG A 647 16.42 19.60 -20.07
N VAL A 648 16.86 18.60 -19.30
CA VAL A 648 17.93 17.68 -19.71
C VAL A 648 17.53 16.90 -20.97
N LEU A 649 16.29 16.40 -21.04
CA LEU A 649 15.79 15.69 -22.22
C LEU A 649 15.68 16.60 -23.45
N GLU A 650 15.27 17.86 -23.26
CA GLU A 650 15.24 18.84 -24.35
C GLU A 650 16.63 19.08 -24.94
N TRP A 651 17.66 19.15 -24.08
CA TRP A 651 19.04 19.27 -24.53
C TRP A 651 19.50 18.01 -25.30
N VAL A 652 19.21 16.81 -24.80
CA VAL A 652 19.53 15.55 -25.48
C VAL A 652 18.88 15.49 -26.87
N ARG A 653 17.63 15.95 -26.96
CA ARG A 653 16.90 16.04 -28.24
C ARG A 653 17.61 16.94 -29.23
N LYS A 654 17.92 18.18 -28.83
CA LYS A 654 18.60 19.17 -29.70
C LYS A 654 19.90 18.60 -30.25
N LYS A 655 20.71 17.97 -29.40
CA LYS A 655 21.95 17.31 -29.80
C LYS A 655 21.73 16.19 -30.82
N ARG A 656 20.67 15.37 -30.66
CA ARG A 656 20.32 14.32 -31.63
C ARG A 656 19.88 14.89 -32.98
N ASP A 657 19.08 15.95 -32.95
CA ASP A 657 18.61 16.61 -34.17
C ASP A 657 19.78 17.29 -34.92
N GLU A 658 20.74 17.86 -34.20
CA GLU A 658 22.00 18.38 -34.76
C GLU A 658 22.85 17.28 -35.41
N HIS A 659 23.00 16.11 -34.77
CA HIS A 659 23.75 14.98 -35.34
C HIS A 659 23.06 14.42 -36.58
N ARG A 660 21.72 14.30 -36.59
CA ARG A 660 20.95 13.88 -37.77
C ARG A 660 21.03 14.89 -38.92
N GLY A 661 21.06 16.18 -38.61
CA GLY A 661 21.26 17.23 -39.60
C GLY A 661 22.64 17.22 -40.24
N LEU A 662 23.68 16.85 -39.47
CA LEU A 662 25.05 16.66 -39.98
C LEU A 662 25.17 15.39 -40.83
N GLU A 663 24.58 14.27 -40.43
CA GLU A 663 24.56 13.02 -41.23
C GLU A 663 23.80 13.18 -42.55
N ALA A 664 22.71 13.96 -42.58
CA ALA A 664 22.00 14.29 -43.82
C ALA A 664 22.82 15.20 -44.75
N ALA A 665 23.60 16.13 -44.19
CA ALA A 665 24.47 17.02 -44.96
C ALA A 665 25.70 16.28 -45.54
N ASP A 666 26.23 15.28 -44.84
CA ASP A 666 27.33 14.43 -45.33
C ASP A 666 26.87 13.44 -46.43
N LEU A 667 25.60 13.03 -46.44
CA LEU A 667 25.02 12.18 -47.50
C LEU A 667 24.70 12.95 -48.80
N ASP A 668 24.40 14.24 -48.70
CA ASP A 668 24.22 15.12 -49.87
C ASP A 668 25.56 15.62 -50.45
N GLY A 669 26.68 15.40 -49.74
CA GLY A 669 28.03 15.82 -50.16
C GLY A 669 28.77 14.85 -51.09
N ASP A 670 28.23 13.66 -51.36
CA ASP A 670 28.91 12.59 -52.13
C ASP A 670 28.34 12.36 -53.55
N PHE A 671 27.49 13.28 -54.03
CA PHE A 671 27.04 13.34 -55.43
C PHE A 671 27.49 14.65 -56.12
N ASP A 672 28.79 14.77 -56.36
CA ASP A 672 29.31 15.59 -57.47
C ASP A 672 30.60 14.94 -58.01
N LEU A 673 30.43 14.08 -59.02
CA LEU A 673 31.46 13.67 -60.00
C LEU A 673 30.93 13.86 -61.42
#